data_AF-A0A845FSQ7-F1
#
_entry.id   AF-A0A845FSQ7-F1
#
_cell.length_a   1.000
_cell.length_b   1.000
_cell.length_c   1.000
_cell.angle_alpha   90.00
_cell.angle_beta   90.00
_cell.angle_gamma   90.00
#
_symmetry.space_group_name_H-M   'P 1'
#
loop_
_entity.id
_entity.type
_entity.pdbx_description
1 polymer ?
#
loop_
_entity_poly.entity_id
_entity_poly.type
_entity_poly.pdbx_seq_one_letter_code
_entity_poly.pdbx_strand_id
1 'polypeptide(L)'
;MDKILTLCCLLLLLITPAYAAEQNTQDESPDEVNQLVCDDEQTLLTELHKQLLALREQARMMEAFGSGELPPEFRESDLETLLTDNTGTLTRQLDTLPESLSCKALADDYTNTMSTLRLEARHLAKRRDAYWGARSELTRKRLLLTWELREQLKNHYRYLSDSLTEQQAVELKPLLRQVHEPLQITRLAFIRLVGSLNPDMDGVEVAAWLRLWTDTLDQPSLGNDDLAGLPEDLPDSTRRILLTHLQLLELDRRNLSHSINLIRAQLWQLQRPAFNEARAELQLDNTELLQYEGRALINLLQWLYLDTIVEFRLSSEEEHSILQQVLQAFEYLLGVLAIWVLYVVARKLRDPALALQGFYARRFRSSRIHVQISRITSAIPVLLPLIVGWVGLSLLEAVFVDYNKAMLVPLIPLARLLIIYALLRLIGEWFLHSIAHQGGTFLNDQQLKQIGKRARQAAAIVILPWLVRDLLTVSIRQSLTLTMIDWLTLLALLLGLGWLLKPWRREYILTLQTIFPPLLDRITEKLLAGTGFIVLAPLFAPFALLPVCIDFARRALIDFDWYRRLSARGFLLRASPQEAEENTEPESVELPDYRCWFGEFASGREIPLINNSALEDAKKELAPWLEHHSEENSLLLSGERGSGKTTLLQRLAEWLQEGEQAVDVRQITIPAKTLSTDALNQLVEEALAVDLEAGPSALVRSDEDRRPTVIMFDDAQNLFLRQVGGFAAWETLLSLCNARLKNVFWIISINSQSWAYLRRVFGQDSMFGALLRLRPWSQNEIRSLILSRNRKTERRLQYDSILLSTRGPQAGNVRNAEQLYFNLLWDACKGNPLQAQHLWLTSISIKYKTVTVSLPEEKALSVLDKLADEFHFVYAALVLHENMTSEELVSATTQPERTVRSALKSALDSGLVERLENGRYHIVPLWYLPMIRFLTRKNLLNE
;
A
#
# COMPACT_ATOMS: atom_id res chain seq x y z
N MET A 1 -11.14 -30.10 29.46
CA MET A 1 -12.26 -31.05 29.32
C MET A 1 -13.49 -30.60 30.12
N ASP A 2 -13.38 -29.57 30.97
CA ASP A 2 -14.47 -29.03 31.79
C ASP A 2 -15.42 -28.03 31.10
N LYS A 3 -15.17 -27.71 29.83
CA LYS A 3 -16.09 -26.92 28.98
C LYS A 3 -17.14 -27.78 28.25
N ILE A 4 -17.08 -29.11 28.40
CA ILE A 4 -18.06 -30.06 27.85
C ILE A 4 -19.07 -30.50 28.92
N LEU A 5 -18.71 -30.46 30.21
CA LEU A 5 -19.65 -30.74 31.31
C LEU A 5 -20.59 -29.56 31.63
N THR A 6 -20.16 -28.32 31.41
CA THR A 6 -21.00 -27.12 31.58
C THR A 6 -22.05 -26.96 30.48
N LEU A 7 -21.86 -27.60 29.32
CA LEU A 7 -22.89 -27.72 28.29
C LEU A 7 -23.94 -28.80 28.62
N CYS A 8 -23.62 -29.76 29.50
CA CYS A 8 -24.54 -30.83 29.90
C CYS A 8 -25.61 -30.37 30.91
N CYS A 9 -25.34 -29.35 31.75
CA CYS A 9 -26.36 -28.75 32.61
C CYS A 9 -27.28 -27.76 31.87
N LEU A 10 -26.84 -27.20 30.74
CA LEU A 10 -27.62 -26.29 29.90
C LEU A 10 -28.54 -27.03 28.90
N LEU A 11 -28.32 -28.33 28.69
CA LEU A 11 -29.15 -29.21 27.86
C LEU A 11 -30.23 -29.98 28.65
N LEU A 12 -30.19 -29.95 29.98
CA LEU A 12 -31.20 -30.55 30.86
C LEU A 12 -32.39 -29.62 31.21
N LEU A 13 -32.37 -28.37 30.72
CA LEU A 13 -33.50 -27.43 30.76
C LEU A 13 -34.21 -27.27 29.40
N LEU A 14 -33.83 -28.08 28.39
CA LEU A 14 -34.40 -28.05 27.03
C LEU A 14 -35.30 -29.27 26.72
N ILE A 15 -35.79 -29.97 27.74
CA ILE A 15 -36.80 -31.03 27.56
C ILE A 15 -37.90 -30.88 28.62
N THR A 16 -38.81 -29.95 28.38
CA THR A 16 -40.25 -30.19 28.60
C THR A 16 -41.00 -29.61 27.40
N PRO A 17 -41.97 -30.34 26.83
CA PRO A 17 -42.54 -30.01 25.53
C PRO A 17 -43.51 -28.83 25.60
N ALA A 18 -43.79 -28.29 24.41
CA ALA A 18 -44.77 -27.28 24.11
C ALA A 18 -46.11 -27.43 24.86
N TYR A 19 -46.66 -26.31 25.32
CA TYR A 19 -48.09 -26.19 25.58
C TYR A 19 -48.62 -24.97 24.83
N ALA A 20 -48.90 -25.18 23.55
CA ALA A 20 -49.88 -24.40 22.82
C ALA A 20 -51.25 -24.95 23.21
N ALA A 21 -52.10 -24.07 23.71
CA ALA A 21 -53.49 -24.34 24.03
C ALA A 21 -54.26 -24.73 22.75
N GLU A 22 -54.76 -25.96 22.68
CA GLU A 22 -55.96 -26.27 21.92
C GLU A 22 -56.61 -27.57 22.42
N GLN A 23 -57.75 -27.39 23.10
CA GLN A 23 -58.91 -28.28 23.18
C GLN A 23 -58.71 -29.71 23.69
N ASN A 24 -59.08 -29.96 24.95
CA ASN A 24 -60.32 -30.70 25.19
C ASN A 24 -60.83 -30.51 26.62
N THR A 25 -62.09 -30.10 26.69
CA THR A 25 -62.96 -30.00 27.86
C THR A 25 -63.15 -31.36 28.55
N GLN A 26 -63.03 -31.41 29.89
CA GLN A 26 -64.03 -32.04 30.78
C GLN A 26 -63.69 -31.81 32.25
N ASP A 27 -64.56 -31.04 32.93
CA ASP A 27 -64.78 -30.96 34.38
C ASP A 27 -63.57 -30.95 35.33
N GLU A 28 -62.89 -29.80 35.44
CA GLU A 28 -62.14 -29.45 36.66
C GLU A 28 -62.62 -28.08 37.16
N SER A 29 -62.83 -27.98 38.47
CA SER A 29 -63.41 -26.80 39.11
C SER A 29 -62.43 -25.61 39.06
N PRO A 30 -62.89 -24.34 38.98
CA PRO A 30 -62.02 -23.17 38.94
C PRO A 30 -61.10 -23.00 40.17
N ASP A 31 -61.34 -23.77 41.24
CA ASP A 31 -60.50 -23.79 42.44
C ASP A 31 -59.26 -24.70 42.28
N GLU A 32 -59.32 -25.78 41.48
CA GLU A 32 -58.18 -26.71 41.28
C GLU A 32 -57.11 -26.14 40.34
N VAL A 33 -57.52 -25.42 39.27
CA VAL A 33 -56.57 -24.74 38.36
C VAL A 33 -55.85 -23.59 39.08
N ASN A 34 -56.55 -22.87 39.97
CA ASN A 34 -55.92 -21.82 40.79
C ASN A 34 -54.95 -22.40 41.82
N GLN A 35 -55.21 -23.61 42.35
CA GLN A 35 -54.28 -24.29 43.26
C GLN A 35 -53.01 -24.76 42.54
N LEU A 36 -53.14 -25.38 41.37
CA LEU A 36 -51.97 -25.83 40.58
C LEU A 36 -51.07 -24.66 40.15
N VAL A 37 -51.68 -23.54 39.73
CA VAL A 37 -50.95 -22.32 39.37
C VAL A 37 -50.31 -21.68 40.60
N CYS A 38 -50.98 -21.63 41.76
CA CYS A 38 -50.37 -21.15 43.01
C CYS A 38 -49.20 -22.05 43.47
N ASP A 39 -49.26 -23.37 43.25
CA ASP A 39 -48.17 -24.31 43.60
C ASP A 39 -46.94 -24.10 42.70
N ASP A 40 -47.13 -23.94 41.39
CA ASP A 40 -46.05 -23.61 40.45
C ASP A 40 -45.42 -22.24 40.79
N GLU A 41 -46.25 -21.23 41.09
CA GLU A 41 -45.77 -19.91 41.53
C GLU A 41 -45.03 -19.97 42.88
N GLN A 42 -45.41 -20.88 43.77
CA GLN A 42 -44.70 -21.13 45.02
C GLN A 42 -43.33 -21.78 44.79
N THR A 43 -43.21 -22.73 43.87
CA THR A 43 -41.89 -23.31 43.52
C THR A 43 -40.96 -22.26 42.92
N LEU A 44 -41.49 -21.37 42.06
CA LEU A 44 -40.76 -20.24 41.51
C LEU A 44 -40.29 -19.28 42.61
N LEU A 45 -41.16 -18.95 43.58
CA LEU A 45 -40.81 -18.12 44.73
C LEU A 45 -39.69 -18.77 45.58
N THR A 46 -39.75 -20.08 45.80
CA THR A 46 -38.68 -20.78 46.55
C THR A 46 -37.34 -20.77 45.82
N GLU A 47 -37.33 -20.91 44.50
CA GLU A 47 -36.09 -20.80 43.72
C GLU A 47 -35.54 -19.37 43.72
N LEU A 48 -36.39 -18.34 43.67
CA LEU A 48 -35.97 -16.94 43.81
C LEU A 48 -35.37 -16.65 45.19
N HIS A 49 -35.93 -17.20 46.27
CA HIS A 49 -35.34 -17.08 47.61
C HIS A 49 -33.97 -17.74 47.68
N LYS A 50 -33.80 -18.91 47.07
CA LYS A 50 -32.52 -19.61 46.99
C LYS A 50 -31.48 -18.81 46.20
N GLN A 51 -31.87 -18.22 45.07
CA GLN A 51 -31.01 -17.33 44.29
C GLN A 51 -30.62 -16.07 45.08
N LEU A 52 -31.56 -15.47 45.82
CA LEU A 52 -31.29 -14.32 46.67
C LEU A 52 -30.30 -14.67 47.81
N LEU A 53 -30.43 -15.84 48.43
CA LEU A 53 -29.47 -16.32 49.43
C LEU A 53 -28.07 -16.49 48.84
N ALA A 54 -27.97 -17.12 47.66
CA ALA A 54 -26.70 -17.28 46.95
C ALA A 54 -26.06 -15.93 46.59
N LEU A 55 -26.86 -14.96 46.11
CA LEU A 55 -26.39 -13.60 45.81
C LEU A 55 -25.89 -12.87 47.06
N ARG A 56 -26.59 -13.00 48.19
CA ARG A 56 -26.15 -12.41 49.46
C ARG A 56 -24.85 -13.04 49.95
N GLU A 57 -24.66 -14.34 49.77
CA GLU A 57 -23.40 -15.01 50.07
C GLU A 57 -22.26 -14.48 49.21
N GLN A 58 -22.47 -14.36 47.89
CA GLN A 58 -21.49 -13.75 46.99
C GLN A 58 -21.18 -12.29 47.35
N ALA A 59 -22.19 -11.50 47.74
CA ALA A 59 -22.02 -10.11 48.16
C ALA A 59 -21.19 -9.99 49.44
N ARG A 60 -21.43 -10.87 50.42
CA ARG A 60 -20.62 -10.97 51.65
C ARG A 60 -19.18 -11.36 51.34
N MET A 61 -18.97 -12.31 50.43
CA MET A 61 -17.63 -12.72 50.00
C MET A 61 -16.89 -11.58 49.29
N MET A 62 -17.59 -10.78 48.48
CA MET A 62 -17.01 -9.57 47.85
C MET A 62 -16.67 -8.47 48.87
N GLU A 63 -17.49 -8.29 49.92
CA GLU A 63 -17.16 -7.39 51.04
C GLU A 63 -15.94 -7.88 51.80
N ALA A 64 -15.88 -9.18 52.11
CA ALA A 64 -14.73 -9.81 52.75
C ALA A 64 -13.46 -9.69 51.91
N PHE A 65 -13.56 -9.72 50.58
CA PHE A 65 -12.42 -9.45 49.69
C PHE A 65 -11.92 -8.01 49.82
N GLY A 66 -12.83 -7.03 49.79
CA GLY A 66 -12.47 -5.61 49.91
C GLY A 66 -11.93 -5.21 51.29
N SER A 67 -12.42 -5.86 52.36
CA SER A 67 -11.90 -5.67 53.72
C SER A 67 -10.63 -6.48 54.00
N GLY A 68 -10.41 -7.57 53.25
CA GLY A 68 -9.29 -8.50 53.36
C GLY A 68 -9.50 -9.66 54.34
N GLU A 69 -10.73 -9.85 54.80
CA GLU A 69 -11.16 -10.85 55.79
C GLU A 69 -11.73 -12.12 55.14
N LEU A 70 -11.26 -12.48 53.95
CA LEU A 70 -11.70 -13.70 53.28
C LEU A 70 -11.33 -14.96 54.07
N PRO A 71 -12.18 -16.01 54.02
CA PRO A 71 -11.92 -17.29 54.66
C PRO A 71 -10.56 -17.91 54.27
N PRO A 72 -9.89 -18.63 55.19
CA PRO A 72 -8.55 -19.17 54.99
C PRO A 72 -8.45 -20.34 53.99
N GLU A 73 -9.57 -20.81 53.44
CA GLU A 73 -9.66 -21.94 52.49
C GLU A 73 -9.89 -21.50 51.03
N PHE A 74 -9.98 -20.18 50.78
CA PHE A 74 -10.39 -19.61 49.50
C PHE A 74 -9.23 -19.59 48.47
N ARG A 75 -9.34 -20.38 47.39
CA ARG A 75 -8.27 -20.57 46.40
C ARG A 75 -8.32 -19.51 45.29
N GLU A 76 -7.29 -19.47 44.44
CA GLU A 76 -7.22 -18.57 43.28
C GLU A 76 -8.37 -18.79 42.28
N SER A 77 -8.73 -20.04 41.98
CA SER A 77 -9.87 -20.37 41.10
C SER A 77 -11.20 -19.84 41.65
N ASP A 78 -11.34 -19.85 42.97
CA ASP A 78 -12.55 -19.38 43.65
C ASP A 78 -12.61 -17.84 43.62
N LEU A 79 -11.45 -17.18 43.65
CA LEU A 79 -11.35 -15.73 43.47
C LEU A 79 -11.64 -15.30 42.02
N GLU A 80 -11.07 -15.99 41.04
CA GLU A 80 -11.33 -15.69 39.63
C GLU A 80 -12.82 -15.88 39.31
N THR A 81 -13.46 -16.95 39.80
CA THR A 81 -14.91 -17.14 39.63
C THR A 81 -15.74 -16.07 40.34
N LEU A 82 -15.39 -15.69 41.58
CA LEU A 82 -16.08 -14.62 42.31
C LEU A 82 -16.01 -13.26 41.58
N LEU A 83 -14.89 -12.98 40.89
CA LEU A 83 -14.64 -11.71 40.19
C LEU A 83 -15.12 -11.69 38.74
N THR A 84 -15.13 -12.83 38.04
CA THR A 84 -15.50 -12.95 36.61
C THR A 84 -16.99 -13.19 36.37
N ASP A 85 -17.71 -13.71 37.36
CA ASP A 85 -19.07 -14.17 37.17
C ASP A 85 -20.01 -13.03 36.69
N ASN A 86 -20.74 -13.33 35.61
CA ASN A 86 -21.36 -12.36 34.72
C ASN A 86 -22.71 -11.93 35.30
N THR A 87 -22.72 -11.07 36.31
CA THR A 87 -23.98 -10.53 36.90
C THR A 87 -24.91 -9.89 35.86
N GLY A 88 -24.36 -9.46 34.71
CA GLY A 88 -25.11 -8.97 33.56
C GLY A 88 -26.04 -10.00 32.90
N THR A 89 -25.76 -11.30 33.02
CA THR A 89 -26.68 -12.35 32.56
C THR A 89 -27.80 -12.60 33.56
N LEU A 90 -27.50 -12.54 34.85
CA LEU A 90 -28.51 -12.63 35.92
C LEU A 90 -29.48 -11.44 35.87
N THR A 91 -29.00 -10.21 35.70
CA THR A 91 -29.89 -9.04 35.55
C THR A 91 -30.80 -9.16 34.33
N ARG A 92 -30.29 -9.63 33.19
CA ARG A 92 -31.14 -9.89 32.00
C ARG A 92 -32.15 -11.02 32.20
N GLN A 93 -31.79 -12.09 32.93
CA GLN A 93 -32.71 -13.16 33.28
C GLN A 93 -33.84 -12.65 34.19
N LEU A 94 -33.53 -11.77 35.14
CA LEU A 94 -34.50 -11.14 36.04
C LEU A 94 -35.44 -10.15 35.33
N ASP A 95 -35.05 -9.65 34.15
CA ASP A 95 -35.91 -8.81 33.29
C ASP A 95 -36.92 -9.64 32.48
N THR A 96 -36.71 -10.95 32.32
CA THR A 96 -37.61 -11.86 31.59
C THR A 96 -38.72 -12.47 32.46
N LEU A 97 -38.66 -12.26 33.77
CA LEU A 97 -39.66 -12.76 34.72
C LEU A 97 -40.89 -11.83 34.79
N PRO A 98 -42.09 -12.39 35.04
CA PRO A 98 -43.33 -11.61 35.08
C PRO A 98 -43.32 -10.54 36.18
N GLU A 99 -43.97 -9.40 35.94
CA GLU A 99 -44.01 -8.28 36.90
C GLU A 99 -44.87 -8.56 38.13
N SER A 100 -45.87 -9.44 38.03
CA SER A 100 -46.73 -9.87 39.12
C SER A 100 -47.18 -11.33 38.95
N LEU A 101 -47.52 -11.97 40.06
CA LEU A 101 -48.07 -13.33 40.12
C LEU A 101 -49.60 -13.29 40.14
N SER A 102 -50.23 -14.36 39.65
CA SER A 102 -51.69 -14.51 39.64
C SER A 102 -52.25 -14.86 41.03
N CYS A 103 -51.47 -15.56 41.86
CA CYS A 103 -51.82 -15.90 43.23
C CYS A 103 -51.66 -14.68 44.16
N LYS A 104 -52.78 -14.08 44.58
CA LYS A 104 -52.80 -12.87 45.44
C LYS A 104 -52.10 -13.04 46.80
N ALA A 105 -52.05 -14.27 47.33
CA ALA A 105 -51.39 -14.55 48.61
C ALA A 105 -49.86 -14.45 48.53
N LEU A 106 -49.26 -14.68 47.35
CA LEU A 106 -47.81 -14.71 47.12
C LEU A 106 -47.30 -13.46 46.40
N ALA A 107 -48.19 -12.63 45.86
CA ALA A 107 -47.84 -11.46 45.05
C ALA A 107 -46.99 -10.42 45.80
N ASP A 108 -47.30 -10.15 47.07
CA ASP A 108 -46.54 -9.19 47.89
C ASP A 108 -45.12 -9.71 48.20
N ASP A 109 -44.99 -10.99 48.56
CA ASP A 109 -43.69 -11.63 48.83
C ASP A 109 -42.82 -11.74 47.57
N TYR A 110 -43.43 -12.01 46.42
CA TYR A 110 -42.74 -12.05 45.14
C TYR A 110 -42.22 -10.68 44.72
N THR A 111 -43.03 -9.63 44.79
CA THR A 111 -42.60 -8.27 44.40
C THR A 111 -41.49 -7.75 45.32
N ASN A 112 -41.58 -8.03 46.62
CA ASN A 112 -40.53 -7.69 47.57
C ASN A 112 -39.22 -8.46 47.30
N THR A 113 -39.30 -9.79 47.14
CA THR A 113 -38.15 -10.64 46.81
C THR A 113 -37.51 -10.24 45.47
N MET A 114 -38.32 -9.94 44.44
CA MET A 114 -37.82 -9.50 43.14
C MET A 114 -37.10 -8.14 43.22
N SER A 115 -37.67 -7.19 43.98
CA SER A 115 -37.06 -5.86 44.15
C SER A 115 -35.73 -5.92 44.90
N THR A 116 -35.66 -6.72 45.96
CA THR A 116 -34.44 -6.93 46.76
C THR A 116 -33.38 -7.68 45.96
N LEU A 117 -33.76 -8.70 45.19
CA LEU A 117 -32.86 -9.44 44.32
C LEU A 117 -32.26 -8.52 43.23
N ARG A 118 -33.09 -7.68 42.57
CA ARG A 118 -32.60 -6.69 41.59
C ARG A 118 -31.62 -5.68 42.21
N LEU A 119 -31.89 -5.23 43.43
CA LEU A 119 -31.02 -4.30 44.15
C LEU A 119 -29.68 -4.96 44.48
N GLU A 120 -29.70 -6.15 45.10
CA GLU A 120 -28.49 -6.90 45.46
C GLU A 120 -27.65 -7.26 44.22
N ALA A 121 -28.28 -7.69 43.13
CA ALA A 121 -27.60 -7.99 41.87
C ALA A 121 -26.90 -6.74 41.29
N ARG A 122 -27.53 -5.56 41.35
CA ARG A 122 -26.92 -4.28 40.92
C ARG A 122 -25.77 -3.87 41.83
N HIS A 123 -25.90 -4.02 43.15
CA HIS A 123 -24.82 -3.73 44.10
C HIS A 123 -23.62 -4.64 43.89
N LEU A 124 -23.86 -5.94 43.71
CA LEU A 124 -22.81 -6.92 43.42
C LEU A 124 -22.11 -6.62 42.09
N ALA A 125 -22.86 -6.30 41.04
CA ALA A 125 -22.30 -5.90 39.75
C ALA A 125 -21.38 -4.68 39.87
N LYS A 126 -21.84 -3.62 40.55
CA LYS A 126 -21.04 -2.41 40.79
C LYS A 126 -19.75 -2.71 41.56
N ARG A 127 -19.80 -3.62 42.54
CA ARG A 127 -18.61 -4.05 43.30
C ARG A 127 -17.66 -4.89 42.45
N ARG A 128 -18.15 -5.83 41.63
CA ARG A 128 -17.33 -6.59 40.69
C ARG A 128 -16.66 -5.68 39.66
N ASP A 129 -17.36 -4.67 39.15
CA ASP A 129 -16.79 -3.69 38.23
C ASP A 129 -15.67 -2.87 38.89
N ALA A 130 -15.79 -2.54 40.18
CA ALA A 130 -14.77 -1.82 40.93
C ALA A 130 -13.45 -2.60 41.12
N TYR A 131 -13.47 -3.93 41.08
CA TYR A 131 -12.24 -4.74 41.25
C TYR A 131 -11.80 -5.46 39.99
N TRP A 132 -12.70 -5.71 39.04
CA TRP A 132 -12.47 -6.57 37.88
C TRP A 132 -12.95 -5.92 36.58
N GLY A 133 -14.26 -5.73 36.41
CA GLY A 133 -14.88 -5.35 35.14
C GLY A 133 -14.32 -4.08 34.50
N ALA A 134 -14.11 -3.02 35.29
CA ALA A 134 -13.57 -1.73 34.81
C ALA A 134 -12.02 -1.66 34.82
N ARG A 135 -11.32 -2.74 35.19
CA ARG A 135 -9.85 -2.75 35.35
C ARG A 135 -9.10 -3.23 34.12
N SER A 136 -7.87 -2.73 33.94
CA SER A 136 -6.98 -3.17 32.88
C SER A 136 -6.58 -4.63 33.06
N GLU A 137 -6.27 -5.32 31.97
CA GLU A 137 -5.78 -6.71 32.01
C GLU A 137 -4.55 -6.85 32.92
N LEU A 138 -3.68 -5.83 32.91
CA LEU A 138 -2.51 -5.76 33.78
C LEU A 138 -2.92 -5.78 35.26
N THR A 139 -3.86 -4.94 35.68
CA THR A 139 -4.32 -4.87 37.08
C THR A 139 -4.96 -6.19 37.51
N ARG A 140 -5.79 -6.80 36.66
CA ARG A 140 -6.42 -8.10 36.94
C ARG A 140 -5.39 -9.20 37.16
N LYS A 141 -4.41 -9.32 36.24
CA LYS A 141 -3.32 -10.30 36.36
C LYS A 141 -2.50 -10.10 37.64
N ARG A 142 -2.20 -8.85 38.02
CA ARG A 142 -1.45 -8.57 39.26
C ARG A 142 -2.28 -8.84 40.52
N LEU A 143 -3.59 -8.59 40.49
CA LEU A 143 -4.49 -8.94 41.58
C LEU A 143 -4.49 -10.46 41.84
N LEU A 144 -4.62 -11.27 40.78
CA LEU A 144 -4.56 -12.73 40.89
C LEU A 144 -3.19 -13.20 41.40
N LEU A 145 -2.10 -12.70 40.81
CA LEU A 145 -0.74 -13.09 41.20
C LEU A 145 -0.43 -12.75 42.67
N THR A 146 -0.86 -11.57 43.16
CA THR A 146 -0.70 -11.20 44.57
C THR A 146 -1.52 -12.08 45.52
N TRP A 147 -2.61 -12.66 45.02
CA TRP A 147 -3.41 -13.64 45.75
C TRP A 147 -2.78 -15.02 45.77
N GLU A 148 -2.30 -15.49 44.62
CA GLU A 148 -1.61 -16.78 44.47
C GLU A 148 -0.40 -16.87 45.42
N LEU A 149 0.47 -15.85 45.43
CA LEU A 149 1.62 -15.81 46.34
C LEU A 149 1.23 -15.76 47.81
N ARG A 150 0.13 -15.11 48.15
CA ARG A 150 -0.41 -15.12 49.53
C ARG A 150 -0.75 -16.56 49.95
N GLU A 151 -1.42 -17.31 49.08
CA GLU A 151 -1.81 -18.69 49.37
C GLU A 151 -0.59 -19.61 49.43
N GLN A 152 0.39 -19.44 48.54
CA GLN A 152 1.67 -20.15 48.61
C GLN A 152 2.38 -19.89 49.95
N LEU A 153 2.47 -18.62 50.38
CA LEU A 153 3.11 -18.25 51.65
C LEU A 153 2.36 -18.79 52.87
N LYS A 154 1.02 -18.79 52.86
CA LYS A 154 0.22 -19.40 53.93
C LYS A 154 0.41 -20.91 54.01
N ASN A 155 0.43 -21.60 52.87
CA ASN A 155 0.63 -23.05 52.83
C ASN A 155 2.03 -23.41 53.32
N HIS A 156 3.05 -22.65 52.93
CA HIS A 156 4.40 -22.85 53.44
C HIS A 156 4.53 -22.49 54.92
N TYR A 157 3.81 -21.47 55.41
CA TYR A 157 3.73 -21.16 56.83
C TYR A 157 3.10 -22.29 57.65
N ARG A 158 2.05 -22.95 57.14
CA ARG A 158 1.45 -24.14 57.78
C ARG A 158 2.45 -25.29 57.85
N TYR A 159 3.16 -25.56 56.75
CA TYR A 159 4.23 -26.55 56.72
C TYR A 159 5.35 -26.24 57.72
N LEU A 160 5.76 -24.96 57.81
CA LEU A 160 6.73 -24.51 58.81
C LEU A 160 6.19 -24.70 60.23
N SER A 161 4.93 -24.33 60.51
CA SER A 161 4.35 -24.51 61.85
C SER A 161 4.22 -25.97 62.25
N ASP A 162 3.93 -26.86 61.31
CA ASP A 162 3.83 -28.31 61.55
C ASP A 162 5.20 -28.95 61.80
N SER A 163 6.27 -28.34 61.27
CA SER A 163 7.66 -28.81 61.44
C SER A 163 8.35 -28.32 62.73
N LEU A 164 7.72 -27.39 63.48
CA LEU A 164 8.28 -26.78 64.68
C LEU A 164 7.80 -27.50 65.94
N THR A 165 8.69 -27.64 66.94
CA THR A 165 8.27 -28.06 68.29
C THR A 165 7.56 -26.92 69.03
N GLU A 166 6.76 -27.24 70.05
CA GLU A 166 5.95 -26.24 70.79
C GLU A 166 6.80 -25.12 71.40
N GLN A 167 8.02 -25.44 71.88
CA GLN A 167 8.98 -24.44 72.41
C GLN A 167 9.54 -23.53 71.29
N GLN A 168 9.98 -24.11 70.17
CA GLN A 168 10.49 -23.35 69.03
C GLN A 168 9.42 -22.46 68.40
N ALA A 169 8.18 -22.92 68.36
CA ALA A 169 7.04 -22.14 67.87
C ALA A 169 6.80 -20.88 68.73
N VAL A 170 6.93 -20.96 70.05
CA VAL A 170 6.78 -19.81 70.96
C VAL A 170 7.91 -18.79 70.76
N GLU A 171 9.15 -19.25 70.59
CA GLU A 171 10.31 -18.38 70.37
C GLU A 171 10.31 -17.67 69.01
N LEU A 172 9.89 -18.37 67.94
CA LEU A 172 9.88 -17.82 66.57
C LEU A 172 8.63 -16.99 66.25
N LYS A 173 7.53 -17.16 66.99
CA LYS A 173 6.27 -16.40 66.78
C LYS A 173 6.42 -14.87 66.77
N PRO A 174 7.15 -14.21 67.69
CA PRO A 174 7.33 -12.76 67.64
C PRO A 174 8.10 -12.29 66.39
N LEU A 175 9.16 -13.02 66.00
CA LEU A 175 9.96 -12.72 64.81
C LEU A 175 9.13 -12.89 63.54
N LEU A 176 8.41 -14.01 63.42
CA LEU A 176 7.51 -14.23 62.28
C LEU A 176 6.42 -13.15 62.23
N ARG A 177 5.82 -12.77 63.37
CA ARG A 177 4.82 -11.69 63.40
C ARG A 177 5.37 -10.36 62.92
N GLN A 178 6.58 -9.97 63.37
CA GLN A 178 7.24 -8.74 62.97
C GLN A 178 7.46 -8.66 61.44
N VAL A 179 7.71 -9.80 60.78
CA VAL A 179 7.96 -9.85 59.34
C VAL A 179 6.65 -9.98 58.53
N HIS A 180 5.63 -10.69 59.03
CA HIS A 180 4.37 -10.90 58.31
C HIS A 180 3.44 -9.69 58.37
N GLU A 181 3.41 -8.97 59.50
CA GLU A 181 2.46 -7.88 59.74
C GLU A 181 2.60 -6.71 58.73
N PRO A 182 3.81 -6.21 58.42
CA PRO A 182 3.98 -5.17 57.40
C PRO A 182 3.49 -5.61 56.02
N LEU A 183 3.80 -6.83 55.60
CA LEU A 183 3.38 -7.38 54.30
C LEU A 183 1.86 -7.50 54.21
N GLN A 184 1.20 -7.92 55.28
CA GLN A 184 -0.26 -7.97 55.35
C GLN A 184 -0.88 -6.57 55.22
N ILE A 185 -0.35 -5.58 55.95
CA ILE A 185 -0.82 -4.19 55.88
C ILE A 185 -0.68 -3.65 54.44
N THR A 186 0.47 -3.85 53.81
CA THR A 186 0.72 -3.39 52.43
C THR A 186 -0.21 -4.09 51.43
N ARG A 187 -0.46 -5.40 51.58
CA ARG A 187 -1.38 -6.14 50.69
C ARG A 187 -2.83 -5.64 50.83
N LEU A 188 -3.28 -5.39 52.06
CA LEU A 188 -4.61 -4.84 52.32
C LEU A 188 -4.76 -3.43 51.74
N ALA A 189 -3.75 -2.59 51.89
CA ALA A 189 -3.72 -1.27 51.28
C ALA A 189 -3.78 -1.34 49.74
N PHE A 190 -3.03 -2.27 49.14
CA PHE A 190 -3.06 -2.52 47.69
C PHE A 190 -4.47 -2.93 47.21
N ILE A 191 -5.10 -3.92 47.83
CA ILE A 191 -6.45 -4.38 47.43
C ILE A 191 -7.46 -3.24 47.55
N ARG A 192 -7.46 -2.49 48.67
CA ARG A 192 -8.36 -1.35 48.87
C ARG A 192 -8.20 -0.28 47.78
N LEU A 193 -6.95 0.09 47.47
CA LEU A 193 -6.67 1.08 46.44
C LEU A 193 -7.00 0.59 45.02
N VAL A 194 -6.87 -0.71 44.72
CA VAL A 194 -7.34 -1.27 43.43
C VAL A 194 -8.84 -1.06 43.25
N GLY A 195 -9.61 -1.20 44.33
CA GLY A 195 -11.06 -0.93 44.34
C GLY A 195 -11.40 0.52 44.05
N SER A 196 -10.54 1.46 44.45
CA SER A 196 -10.73 2.90 44.25
C SER A 196 -10.19 3.44 42.93
N LEU A 197 -9.53 2.60 42.10
CA LEU A 197 -9.06 3.07 40.79
C LEU A 197 -10.26 3.58 39.96
N ASN A 198 -10.14 4.69 39.25
CA ASN A 198 -11.17 5.16 38.34
C ASN A 198 -10.50 5.86 37.15
N PRO A 199 -11.13 6.01 35.97
CA PRO A 199 -10.51 6.74 34.88
C PRO A 199 -10.36 8.24 35.21
N ASP A 200 -11.19 8.76 36.12
CA ASP A 200 -11.15 10.15 36.61
C ASP A 200 -10.82 10.14 38.12
N MET A 201 -9.54 10.01 38.48
CA MET A 201 -9.10 10.14 39.88
C MET A 201 -8.58 11.55 40.17
N ASP A 202 -8.85 12.00 41.39
CA ASP A 202 -8.34 13.27 41.92
C ASP A 202 -6.90 13.13 42.44
N GLY A 203 -6.19 14.25 42.60
CA GLY A 203 -4.81 14.27 43.12
C GLY A 203 -4.64 13.56 44.47
N VAL A 204 -5.64 13.63 45.36
CA VAL A 204 -5.61 12.98 46.68
C VAL A 204 -5.61 11.44 46.56
N GLU A 205 -6.39 10.89 45.63
CA GLU A 205 -6.47 9.45 45.40
C GLU A 205 -5.17 8.92 44.77
N VAL A 206 -4.58 9.69 43.85
CA VAL A 206 -3.26 9.38 43.28
C VAL A 206 -2.16 9.53 44.35
N ALA A 207 -2.29 10.47 45.29
CA ALA A 207 -1.34 10.64 46.40
C ALA A 207 -1.33 9.42 47.34
N ALA A 208 -2.48 8.80 47.59
CA ALA A 208 -2.55 7.56 48.36
C ALA A 208 -1.79 6.40 47.68
N TRP A 209 -1.90 6.29 46.35
CA TRP A 209 -1.10 5.34 45.56
C TRP A 209 0.39 5.62 45.61
N LEU A 210 0.79 6.89 45.53
CA LEU A 210 2.18 7.30 45.60
C LEU A 210 2.80 7.04 46.97
N ARG A 211 2.07 7.30 48.07
CA ARG A 211 2.49 6.95 49.43
C ARG A 211 2.71 5.45 49.58
N LEU A 212 1.73 4.64 49.14
CA LEU A 212 1.88 3.19 49.18
C LEU A 212 3.11 2.72 48.39
N TRP A 213 3.34 3.31 47.22
CA TRP A 213 4.51 3.00 46.40
C TRP A 213 5.83 3.34 47.12
N THR A 214 5.99 4.57 47.63
CA THR A 214 7.20 4.99 48.36
C THR A 214 7.42 4.13 49.61
N ASP A 215 6.36 3.86 50.38
CA ASP A 215 6.45 3.03 51.59
C ASP A 215 6.97 1.62 51.27
N THR A 216 6.53 1.01 50.17
CA THR A 216 7.03 -0.32 49.78
C THR A 216 8.51 -0.33 49.36
N LEU A 217 9.01 0.79 48.85
CA LEU A 217 10.40 0.92 48.42
C LEU A 217 11.35 1.20 49.58
N ASP A 218 10.84 1.81 50.66
CA ASP A 218 11.62 2.18 51.84
C ASP A 218 11.79 1.06 52.87
N GLN A 219 10.99 0.00 52.75
CA GLN A 219 11.15 -1.16 53.62
C GLN A 219 12.55 -1.80 53.40
N PRO A 220 13.31 -2.12 54.46
CA PRO A 220 14.63 -2.75 54.34
C PRO A 220 14.50 -4.18 53.79
N SER A 221 15.46 -4.65 52.99
CA SER A 221 15.48 -6.05 52.53
C SER A 221 15.58 -7.01 53.72
N LEU A 222 14.81 -8.09 53.72
CA LEU A 222 15.02 -9.18 54.67
C LEU A 222 16.32 -9.89 54.30
N GLY A 223 17.37 -9.57 55.05
CA GLY A 223 18.74 -10.01 54.75
C GLY A 223 19.17 -11.20 55.60
N ASN A 224 20.37 -11.71 55.33
CA ASN A 224 20.99 -12.71 56.20
C ASN A 224 21.24 -12.18 57.63
N ASP A 225 21.22 -10.86 57.86
CA ASP A 225 21.40 -10.26 59.17
C ASP A 225 20.19 -10.47 60.10
N ASP A 226 18.97 -10.64 59.57
CA ASP A 226 17.80 -11.05 60.35
C ASP A 226 17.90 -12.52 60.81
N LEU A 227 18.84 -13.29 60.23
CA LEU A 227 19.19 -14.65 60.68
C LEU A 227 20.10 -14.65 61.91
N ALA A 228 20.71 -13.51 62.26
CA ALA A 228 21.57 -13.40 63.44
C ALA A 228 20.77 -13.40 64.76
N GLY A 229 19.46 -13.17 64.70
CA GLY A 229 18.53 -13.27 65.83
C GLY A 229 17.88 -14.65 66.00
N LEU A 230 18.29 -15.66 65.23
CA LEU A 230 17.75 -17.02 65.34
C LEU A 230 18.38 -17.77 66.53
N PRO A 231 17.61 -18.56 67.29
CA PRO A 231 18.14 -19.46 68.32
C PRO A 231 19.28 -20.35 67.77
N GLU A 232 20.41 -20.44 68.47
CA GLU A 232 21.54 -21.29 68.06
C GLU A 232 21.18 -22.80 68.08
N ASP A 233 20.13 -23.19 68.82
CA ASP A 233 19.69 -24.58 69.03
C ASP A 233 18.70 -25.11 67.96
N LEU A 234 18.57 -24.45 66.81
CA LEU A 234 17.67 -24.89 65.73
C LEU A 234 18.28 -26.05 64.91
N PRO A 235 17.55 -27.16 64.70
CA PRO A 235 17.97 -28.23 63.80
C PRO A 235 18.24 -27.72 62.37
N ASP A 236 19.26 -28.27 61.71
CA ASP A 236 19.64 -27.87 60.34
C ASP A 236 18.49 -28.00 59.32
N SER A 237 17.59 -28.96 59.51
CA SER A 237 16.38 -29.14 58.69
C SER A 237 15.40 -27.98 58.87
N THR A 238 15.07 -27.63 60.11
CA THR A 238 14.17 -26.52 60.46
C THR A 238 14.74 -25.18 60.03
N ARG A 239 16.06 -25.00 60.14
CA ARG A 239 16.76 -23.80 59.67
C ARG A 239 16.61 -23.61 58.16
N ARG A 240 16.68 -24.69 57.37
CA ARG A 240 16.47 -24.63 55.92
C ARG A 240 15.03 -24.26 55.56
N ILE A 241 14.04 -24.87 56.20
CA ILE A 241 12.62 -24.56 55.96
C ILE A 241 12.33 -23.09 56.33
N LEU A 242 12.86 -22.62 57.45
CA LEU A 242 12.72 -21.21 57.86
C LEU A 242 13.38 -20.24 56.87
N LEU A 243 14.56 -20.58 56.34
CA LEU A 243 15.22 -19.80 55.29
C LEU A 243 14.37 -19.75 54.01
N THR A 244 13.80 -20.88 53.58
CA THR A 244 12.90 -20.94 52.43
C THR A 244 11.66 -20.06 52.66
N HIS A 245 11.07 -20.08 53.87
CA HIS A 245 9.94 -19.23 54.24
C HIS A 245 10.25 -17.73 54.19
N LEU A 246 11.40 -17.31 54.73
CA LEU A 246 11.84 -15.91 54.69
C LEU A 246 12.11 -15.44 53.25
N GLN A 247 12.66 -16.31 52.40
CA GLN A 247 12.88 -16.01 50.99
C GLN A 247 11.56 -15.90 50.20
N LEU A 248 10.58 -16.75 50.47
CA LEU A 248 9.24 -16.66 49.91
C LEU A 248 8.54 -15.36 50.32
N LEU A 249 8.73 -14.93 51.57
CA LEU A 249 8.19 -13.67 52.06
C LEU A 249 8.83 -12.47 51.37
N GLU A 250 10.16 -12.46 51.24
CA GLU A 250 10.87 -11.43 50.50
C GLU A 250 10.45 -11.42 49.02
N LEU A 251 10.27 -12.58 48.38
CA LEU A 251 9.78 -12.71 47.00
C LEU A 251 8.40 -12.06 46.85
N ASP A 252 7.45 -12.38 47.73
CA ASP A 252 6.10 -11.81 47.72
C ASP A 252 6.13 -10.30 47.94
N ARG A 253 6.94 -9.82 48.89
CA ARG A 253 7.12 -8.39 49.14
C ARG A 253 7.64 -7.65 47.90
N ARG A 254 8.62 -8.22 47.21
CA ARG A 254 9.19 -7.63 45.98
C ARG A 254 8.21 -7.68 44.82
N ASN A 255 7.43 -8.76 44.69
CA ASN A 255 6.39 -8.84 43.67
C ASN A 255 5.25 -7.83 43.93
N LEU A 256 4.85 -7.62 45.18
CA LEU A 256 3.86 -6.61 45.56
C LEU A 256 4.37 -5.20 45.24
N SER A 257 5.62 -4.89 45.60
CA SER A 257 6.28 -3.62 45.25
C SER A 257 6.34 -3.41 43.72
N HIS A 258 6.67 -4.47 42.96
CA HIS A 258 6.66 -4.43 41.50
C HIS A 258 5.24 -4.19 40.94
N SER A 259 4.23 -4.89 41.47
CA SER A 259 2.83 -4.74 41.08
C SER A 259 2.31 -3.32 41.30
N ILE A 260 2.66 -2.72 42.44
CA ILE A 260 2.33 -1.31 42.75
C ILE A 260 3.05 -0.36 41.78
N ASN A 261 4.33 -0.59 41.48
CA ASN A 261 5.08 0.24 40.53
C ASN A 261 4.48 0.20 39.11
N LEU A 262 3.95 -0.94 38.68
CA LEU A 262 3.27 -1.08 37.39
C LEU A 262 1.97 -0.28 37.33
N ILE A 263 1.18 -0.28 38.40
CA ILE A 263 -0.04 0.55 38.49
C ILE A 263 0.34 2.04 38.53
N ARG A 264 1.37 2.42 39.32
CA ARG A 264 1.93 3.78 39.30
C ARG A 264 2.33 4.22 37.89
N ALA A 265 2.94 3.33 37.10
CA ALA A 265 3.28 3.62 35.70
C ALA A 265 2.04 3.88 34.83
N GLN A 266 0.96 3.13 35.06
CA GLN A 266 -0.31 3.32 34.37
C GLN A 266 -0.96 4.67 34.75
N LEU A 267 -0.90 5.05 36.04
CA LEU A 267 -1.38 6.35 36.52
C LEU A 267 -0.60 7.51 35.91
N TRP A 268 0.73 7.40 35.83
CA TRP A 268 1.57 8.38 35.13
C TRP A 268 1.16 8.58 33.67
N GLN A 269 0.81 7.48 32.98
CA GLN A 269 0.43 7.50 31.56
C GLN A 269 -0.95 8.13 31.33
N LEU A 270 -1.95 7.70 32.11
CA LEU A 270 -3.35 8.02 31.87
C LEU A 270 -3.79 9.31 32.59
N GLN A 271 -3.20 9.63 33.74
CA GLN A 271 -3.65 10.69 34.66
C GLN A 271 -2.50 11.63 35.07
N ARG A 272 -1.71 12.07 34.09
CA ARG A 272 -0.57 12.97 34.32
C ARG A 272 -0.89 14.27 35.10
N PRO A 273 -2.04 14.97 34.91
CA PRO A 273 -2.34 16.16 35.71
C PRO A 273 -2.56 15.83 37.20
N ALA A 274 -3.42 14.85 37.52
CA ALA A 274 -3.67 14.40 38.89
C ALA A 274 -2.39 13.85 39.56
N PHE A 275 -1.52 13.18 38.80
CA PHE A 275 -0.21 12.74 39.30
C PHE A 275 0.70 13.90 39.71
N ASN A 276 0.70 15.00 38.96
CA ASN A 276 1.48 16.19 39.31
C ASN A 276 0.90 16.92 40.54
N GLU A 277 -0.43 16.94 40.70
CA GLU A 277 -1.09 17.46 41.90
C GLU A 277 -0.75 16.62 43.14
N ALA A 278 -0.86 15.29 43.04
CA ALA A 278 -0.48 14.35 44.08
C ALA A 278 0.98 14.51 44.51
N ARG A 279 1.87 14.70 43.54
CA ARG A 279 3.28 14.97 43.79
C ARG A 279 3.50 16.27 44.56
N ALA A 280 2.75 17.33 44.23
CA ALA A 280 2.82 18.60 44.93
C ALA A 280 2.28 18.48 46.37
N GLU A 281 1.21 17.72 46.59
CA GLU A 281 0.67 17.43 47.92
C GLU A 281 1.68 16.68 48.80
N LEU A 282 2.41 15.73 48.22
CA LEU A 282 3.44 14.95 48.91
C LEU A 282 4.80 15.65 49.03
N GLN A 283 4.94 16.87 48.49
CA GLN A 283 6.20 17.63 48.45
C GLN A 283 7.37 16.85 47.82
N LEU A 284 7.08 15.93 46.90
CA LEU A 284 8.09 15.08 46.26
C LEU A 284 8.85 15.87 45.19
N ASP A 285 10.14 16.13 45.43
CA ASP A 285 11.01 16.79 44.46
C ASP A 285 11.39 15.85 43.29
N ASN A 286 11.86 16.42 42.18
CA ASN A 286 12.33 15.63 41.03
C ASN A 286 13.47 14.68 41.45
N THR A 287 14.34 15.11 42.37
CA THR A 287 15.46 14.33 42.88
C THR A 287 15.01 13.14 43.69
N GLU A 288 14.02 13.31 44.56
CA GLU A 288 13.45 12.23 45.37
C GLU A 288 12.71 11.22 44.50
N LEU A 289 11.93 11.69 43.51
CA LEU A 289 11.25 10.81 42.57
C LEU A 289 12.26 9.94 41.79
N LEU A 290 13.39 10.52 41.34
CA LEU A 290 14.45 9.76 40.68
C LEU A 290 15.11 8.72 41.62
N GLN A 291 15.25 9.03 42.92
CA GLN A 291 15.76 8.07 43.90
C GLN A 291 14.81 6.89 44.09
N TYR A 292 13.50 7.15 44.23
CA TYR A 292 12.49 6.10 44.32
C TYR A 292 12.40 5.26 43.04
N GLU A 293 12.47 5.88 41.86
CA GLU A 293 12.54 5.16 40.59
C GLU A 293 13.80 4.28 40.50
N GLY A 294 14.95 4.76 40.99
CA GLY A 294 16.17 3.97 41.13
C GLY A 294 16.02 2.78 42.08
N ARG A 295 15.38 2.97 43.25
CA ARG A 295 15.06 1.88 44.19
C ARG A 295 14.11 0.86 43.57
N ALA A 296 13.10 1.31 42.81
CA ALA A 296 12.17 0.42 42.10
C ALA A 296 12.91 -0.49 41.09
N LEU A 297 13.92 0.04 40.38
CA LEU A 297 14.77 -0.76 39.50
C LEU A 297 15.58 -1.82 40.26
N ILE A 298 16.20 -1.43 41.39
CA ILE A 298 16.97 -2.36 42.23
C ILE A 298 16.05 -3.48 42.75
N ASN A 299 14.85 -3.13 43.22
CA ASN A 299 13.87 -4.09 43.73
C ASN A 299 13.43 -5.10 42.65
N LEU A 300 13.31 -4.67 41.40
CA LEU A 300 12.99 -5.57 40.29
C LEU A 300 14.14 -6.55 40.01
N LEU A 301 15.39 -6.07 39.97
CA LEU A 301 16.54 -6.93 39.75
C LEU A 301 16.66 -7.98 40.87
N GLN A 302 16.39 -7.56 42.11
CA GLN A 302 16.32 -8.46 43.26
C GLN A 302 15.14 -9.45 43.14
N TRP A 303 13.97 -9.00 42.68
CA TRP A 303 12.83 -9.89 42.41
C TRP A 303 13.17 -10.96 41.38
N LEU A 304 13.70 -10.56 40.21
CA LEU A 304 14.13 -11.51 39.15
C LEU A 304 15.14 -12.54 39.66
N TYR A 305 16.07 -12.09 40.50
CA TYR A 305 17.07 -12.97 41.13
C TYR A 305 16.43 -13.93 42.14
N LEU A 306 15.57 -13.44 43.03
CA LEU A 306 14.92 -14.24 44.06
C LEU A 306 13.94 -15.25 43.46
N ASP A 307 13.15 -14.83 42.47
CA ASP A 307 12.18 -15.68 41.77
C ASP A 307 12.84 -16.94 41.21
N THR A 308 13.95 -16.77 40.48
CA THR A 308 14.72 -17.89 39.92
C THR A 308 15.33 -18.81 40.98
N ILE A 309 15.82 -18.25 42.09
CA ILE A 309 16.46 -19.04 43.15
C ILE A 309 15.44 -19.81 43.97
N VAL A 310 14.31 -19.20 44.27
CA VAL A 310 13.22 -19.82 45.03
C VAL A 310 12.59 -20.94 44.20
N GLU A 311 12.33 -20.71 42.90
CA GLU A 311 11.85 -21.74 41.97
C GLU A 311 12.83 -22.93 41.90
N PHE A 312 14.15 -22.66 41.87
CA PHE A 312 15.18 -23.69 41.87
C PHE A 312 15.32 -24.43 43.22
N ARG A 313 15.01 -23.78 44.35
CA ARG A 313 15.09 -24.39 45.68
C ARG A 313 13.87 -25.22 46.03
N LEU A 314 12.67 -24.76 45.67
CA LEU A 314 11.43 -25.52 45.89
C LEU A 314 11.45 -26.84 45.11
N SER A 315 12.01 -26.85 43.89
CA SER A 315 12.21 -28.10 43.12
C SER A 315 13.26 -29.04 43.73
N SER A 316 14.09 -28.57 44.67
CA SER A 316 15.11 -29.39 45.34
C SER A 316 14.60 -30.14 46.57
N GLU A 317 13.46 -29.74 47.13
CA GLU A 317 12.86 -30.36 48.33
C GLU A 317 11.97 -31.59 47.99
N GLU A 318 11.63 -31.82 46.72
CA GLU A 318 10.91 -33.03 46.25
C GLU A 318 11.87 -34.22 46.06
N GLU A 319 11.46 -35.45 46.43
CA GLU A 319 12.28 -36.70 46.43
C GLU A 319 12.88 -37.12 45.06
N HIS A 320 12.56 -36.41 43.95
CA HIS A 320 13.10 -36.66 42.59
C HIS A 320 13.94 -35.48 42.04
N SER A 321 14.73 -34.87 42.93
CA SER A 321 15.33 -33.54 42.79
C SER A 321 16.37 -33.32 41.68
N ILE A 322 17.22 -34.28 41.32
CA ILE A 322 18.31 -34.04 40.37
C ILE A 322 17.79 -33.95 38.92
N LEU A 323 16.82 -34.78 38.55
CA LEU A 323 16.28 -34.80 37.18
C LEU A 323 15.47 -33.54 36.87
N GLN A 324 14.67 -33.03 37.81
CA GLN A 324 13.93 -31.78 37.65
C GLN A 324 14.87 -30.57 37.53
N GLN A 325 15.97 -30.51 38.30
CA GLN A 325 16.97 -29.43 38.17
C GLN A 325 17.66 -29.44 36.80
N VAL A 326 18.04 -30.62 36.30
CA VAL A 326 18.63 -30.76 34.96
C VAL A 326 17.62 -30.37 33.88
N LEU A 327 16.35 -30.74 34.04
CA LEU A 327 15.28 -30.36 33.11
C LEU A 327 15.06 -28.84 33.09
N GLN A 328 15.00 -28.19 34.24
CA GLN A 328 14.82 -26.74 34.35
C GLN A 328 16.02 -25.97 33.78
N ALA A 329 17.26 -26.41 34.07
CA ALA A 329 18.46 -25.85 33.45
C ALA A 329 18.47 -26.06 31.92
N PHE A 330 18.00 -27.22 31.44
CA PHE A 330 17.86 -27.51 30.02
C PHE A 330 16.81 -26.62 29.34
N GLU A 331 15.69 -26.32 30.00
CA GLU A 331 14.66 -25.39 29.49
C GLU A 331 15.22 -23.97 29.30
N TYR A 332 15.96 -23.45 30.28
CA TYR A 332 16.61 -22.13 30.16
C TYR A 332 17.66 -22.13 29.04
N LEU A 333 18.46 -23.19 28.90
CA LEU A 333 19.42 -23.36 27.80
C LEU A 333 18.72 -23.43 26.44
N LEU A 334 17.59 -24.15 26.35
CA LEU A 334 16.76 -24.24 25.15
C LEU A 334 16.15 -22.89 24.80
N GLY A 335 15.74 -22.08 25.77
CA GLY A 335 15.27 -20.72 25.57
C GLY A 335 16.34 -19.80 24.96
N VAL A 336 17.57 -19.84 25.47
CA VAL A 336 18.71 -19.10 24.87
C VAL A 336 19.04 -19.64 23.47
N LEU A 337 19.02 -20.96 23.29
CA LEU A 337 19.28 -21.60 22.00
C LEU A 337 18.18 -21.27 20.97
N ALA A 338 16.93 -21.11 21.39
CA ALA A 338 15.83 -20.70 20.52
C ALA A 338 16.04 -19.29 19.93
N ILE A 339 16.54 -18.35 20.72
CA ILE A 339 16.92 -17.01 20.24
C ILE A 339 18.06 -17.12 19.21
N TRP A 340 19.06 -17.98 19.45
CA TRP A 340 20.16 -18.21 18.51
C TRP A 340 19.70 -18.90 17.22
N VAL A 341 18.85 -19.91 17.31
CA VAL A 341 18.25 -20.59 16.15
C VAL A 341 17.43 -19.60 15.32
N LEU A 342 16.63 -18.75 15.97
CA LEU A 342 15.87 -17.70 15.29
C LEU A 342 16.80 -16.77 14.50
N TYR A 343 17.93 -16.36 15.07
CA TYR A 343 18.94 -15.57 14.37
C TYR A 343 19.50 -16.29 13.14
N VAL A 344 19.84 -17.58 13.26
CA VAL A 344 20.36 -18.39 12.15
C VAL A 344 19.31 -18.56 11.03
N VAL A 345 18.07 -18.85 11.39
CA VAL A 345 16.95 -18.99 10.44
C VAL A 345 16.70 -17.68 9.71
N ALA A 346 16.58 -16.57 10.44
CA ALA A 346 16.39 -15.24 9.85
C ALA A 346 17.50 -14.90 8.85
N ARG A 347 18.77 -15.21 9.19
CA ARG A 347 19.90 -14.97 8.29
C ARG A 347 19.87 -15.84 7.03
N LYS A 348 19.52 -17.13 7.16
CA LYS A 348 19.45 -18.07 6.02
C LYS A 348 18.32 -17.76 5.04
N LEU A 349 17.29 -17.01 5.44
CA LEU A 349 16.17 -16.63 4.56
C LEU A 349 16.54 -15.57 3.50
N ARG A 350 17.70 -14.91 3.62
CA ARG A 350 18.12 -13.87 2.67
C ARG A 350 18.39 -14.41 1.27
N ASP A 351 19.17 -15.50 1.17
CA ASP A 351 19.58 -16.09 -0.10
C ASP A 351 18.41 -16.66 -0.93
N PRO A 352 17.47 -17.44 -0.36
CA PRO A 352 16.30 -17.90 -1.11
C PRO A 352 15.38 -16.75 -1.50
N ALA A 353 15.24 -15.70 -0.67
CA ALA A 353 14.46 -14.52 -1.03
C ALA A 353 15.06 -13.76 -2.23
N LEU A 354 16.39 -13.63 -2.29
CA LEU A 354 17.09 -13.06 -3.44
C LEU A 354 16.92 -13.93 -4.70
N ALA A 355 16.99 -15.26 -4.56
CA ALA A 355 16.77 -16.19 -5.67
C ALA A 355 15.33 -16.10 -6.20
N LEU A 356 14.33 -16.01 -5.33
CA LEU A 356 12.91 -15.91 -5.67
C LEU A 356 12.60 -14.55 -6.35
N GLN A 357 13.14 -13.46 -5.84
CA GLN A 357 13.03 -12.14 -6.48
C GLN A 357 13.72 -12.13 -7.85
N GLY A 358 14.90 -12.75 -7.97
CA GLY A 358 15.61 -12.91 -9.24
C GLY A 358 14.84 -13.76 -10.25
N PHE A 359 14.19 -14.84 -9.79
CA PHE A 359 13.31 -15.67 -10.62
C PHE A 359 12.09 -14.87 -11.11
N TYR A 360 11.42 -14.15 -10.21
CA TYR A 360 10.26 -13.30 -10.56
C TYR A 360 10.64 -12.20 -11.57
N ALA A 361 11.78 -11.53 -11.36
CA ALA A 361 12.29 -10.50 -12.28
C ALA A 361 12.64 -11.07 -13.68
N ARG A 362 13.14 -12.31 -13.76
CA ARG A 362 13.43 -12.99 -15.04
C ARG A 362 12.15 -13.47 -15.73
N ARG A 363 11.20 -14.05 -14.98
CA ARG A 363 9.96 -14.64 -15.48
C ARG A 363 9.02 -13.60 -16.11
N PHE A 364 8.93 -12.41 -15.52
CA PHE A 364 7.94 -11.39 -15.91
C PHE A 364 8.52 -10.16 -16.63
N ARG A 365 9.67 -10.32 -17.30
CA ARG A 365 10.38 -9.24 -18.01
C ARG A 365 9.58 -8.62 -19.16
N SER A 366 8.56 -9.30 -19.69
CA SER A 366 7.77 -8.87 -20.86
C SER A 366 6.69 -7.83 -20.56
N SER A 367 6.23 -7.70 -19.30
CA SER A 367 5.19 -6.72 -18.95
C SER A 367 5.77 -5.51 -18.21
N ARG A 368 5.31 -4.31 -18.55
CA ARG A 368 5.76 -3.06 -17.91
C ARG A 368 5.42 -3.01 -16.41
N ILE A 369 4.28 -3.56 -16.00
CA ILE A 369 3.79 -3.55 -14.61
C ILE A 369 4.65 -4.47 -13.73
N HIS A 370 4.99 -5.68 -14.17
CA HIS A 370 5.78 -6.60 -13.35
C HIS A 370 7.24 -6.14 -13.19
N VAL A 371 7.80 -5.40 -14.16
CA VAL A 371 9.12 -4.76 -13.99
C VAL A 371 9.09 -3.72 -12.87
N GLN A 372 7.99 -2.98 -12.68
CA GLN A 372 7.84 -2.04 -11.57
C GLN A 372 7.70 -2.76 -10.22
N ILE A 373 6.89 -3.82 -10.17
CA ILE A 373 6.77 -4.67 -8.99
C ILE A 373 8.15 -5.22 -8.61
N SER A 374 8.96 -5.65 -9.59
CA SER A 374 10.32 -6.15 -9.32
C SER A 374 11.28 -5.11 -8.72
N ARG A 375 11.11 -3.81 -9.05
CA ARG A 375 11.90 -2.71 -8.47
C ARG A 375 11.47 -2.41 -7.04
N ILE A 376 10.16 -2.34 -6.78
CA ILE A 376 9.63 -2.09 -5.42
C ILE A 376 9.96 -3.26 -4.50
N THR A 377 9.84 -4.49 -5.01
CA THR A 377 10.13 -5.72 -4.24
C THR A 377 11.62 -5.99 -4.03
N SER A 378 12.52 -5.22 -4.66
CA SER A 378 13.98 -5.40 -4.49
C SER A 378 14.51 -5.10 -3.09
N ALA A 379 13.77 -4.31 -2.29
CA ALA A 379 14.11 -4.06 -0.89
C ALA A 379 13.69 -5.21 0.05
N ILE A 380 12.75 -6.07 -0.38
CA ILE A 380 12.17 -7.13 0.46
C ILE A 380 13.21 -8.13 0.93
N PRO A 381 14.13 -8.66 0.09
CA PRO A 381 15.12 -9.63 0.55
C PRO A 381 16.09 -9.09 1.62
N VAL A 382 16.30 -7.76 1.66
CA VAL A 382 17.16 -7.11 2.67
C VAL A 382 16.42 -6.92 3.99
N LEU A 383 15.13 -6.61 3.95
CA LEU A 383 14.30 -6.36 5.14
C LEU A 383 13.71 -7.64 5.74
N LEU A 384 13.51 -8.69 4.95
CA LEU A 384 12.85 -9.94 5.36
C LEU A 384 13.51 -10.60 6.60
N PRO A 385 14.85 -10.75 6.71
CA PRO A 385 15.48 -11.28 7.92
C PRO A 385 15.15 -10.46 9.18
N LEU A 386 15.06 -9.14 9.05
CA LEU A 386 14.77 -8.25 10.19
C LEU A 386 13.32 -8.38 10.64
N ILE A 387 12.39 -8.47 9.69
CA ILE A 387 10.95 -8.65 9.97
C ILE A 387 10.71 -10.01 10.62
N VAL A 388 11.28 -11.10 10.07
CA VAL A 388 11.15 -12.45 10.63
C VAL A 388 11.78 -12.53 12.03
N GLY A 389 12.95 -11.91 12.23
CA GLY A 389 13.57 -11.81 13.54
C GLY A 389 12.69 -11.08 14.55
N TRP A 390 12.06 -9.96 14.17
CA TRP A 390 11.19 -9.19 15.06
C TRP A 390 9.94 -9.98 15.45
N VAL A 391 9.25 -10.58 14.47
CA VAL A 391 8.04 -11.39 14.69
C VAL A 391 8.36 -12.64 15.53
N GLY A 392 9.49 -13.31 15.25
CA GLY A 392 9.94 -14.45 16.03
C GLY A 392 10.26 -14.10 17.48
N LEU A 393 10.86 -12.93 17.74
CA LEU A 393 11.11 -12.46 19.10
C LEU A 393 9.82 -12.12 19.85
N SER A 394 8.80 -11.55 19.18
CA SER A 394 7.49 -11.35 19.82
C SER A 394 6.77 -12.66 20.15
N LEU A 395 6.90 -13.69 19.31
CA LEU A 395 6.36 -15.02 19.59
C LEU A 395 7.09 -15.67 20.77
N LEU A 396 8.42 -15.57 20.83
CA LEU A 396 9.21 -16.06 21.97
C LEU A 396 8.86 -15.32 23.28
N GLU A 397 8.57 -14.01 23.22
CA GLU A 397 8.12 -13.25 24.39
C GLU A 397 6.81 -13.79 24.95
N ALA A 398 5.82 -14.06 24.10
CA ALA A 398 4.55 -14.66 24.53
C ALA A 398 4.78 -16.02 25.20
N VAL A 399 5.61 -16.88 24.58
CA VAL A 399 5.96 -18.19 25.13
C VAL A 399 6.66 -18.06 26.49
N PHE A 400 7.67 -17.18 26.63
CA PHE A 400 8.39 -17.06 27.90
C PHE A 400 7.52 -16.53 29.04
N VAL A 401 6.55 -15.66 28.73
CA VAL A 401 5.56 -15.18 29.71
C VAL A 401 4.60 -16.29 30.10
N ASP A 402 4.09 -17.07 29.14
CA ASP A 402 3.14 -18.16 29.41
C ASP A 402 3.76 -19.31 30.24
N TYR A 403 5.07 -19.57 30.10
CA TYR A 403 5.80 -20.60 30.85
C TYR A 403 6.51 -20.05 32.11
N ASN A 404 6.16 -18.84 32.58
CA ASN A 404 6.74 -18.20 33.78
C ASN A 404 8.28 -18.11 33.80
N LYS A 405 8.93 -17.99 32.64
CA LYS A 405 10.41 -17.89 32.56
C LYS A 405 10.88 -16.44 32.63
N ALA A 406 10.68 -15.81 33.79
CA ALA A 406 10.93 -14.38 34.01
C ALA A 406 12.37 -13.94 33.65
N MET A 407 13.37 -14.80 33.83
CA MET A 407 14.78 -14.48 33.55
C MET A 407 15.11 -14.35 32.06
N LEU A 408 14.34 -15.00 31.17
CA LEU A 408 14.58 -14.93 29.71
C LEU A 408 13.94 -13.68 29.09
N VAL A 409 12.93 -13.10 29.73
CA VAL A 409 12.21 -11.92 29.22
C VAL A 409 13.13 -10.69 29.03
N PRO A 410 14.05 -10.35 29.95
CA PRO A 410 15.04 -9.27 29.75
C PRO A 410 16.03 -9.49 28.61
N LEU A 411 16.19 -10.71 28.10
CA LEU A 411 17.10 -11.00 26.98
C LEU A 411 16.51 -10.61 25.62
N ILE A 412 15.18 -10.56 25.52
CA ILE A 412 14.44 -10.18 24.31
C ILE A 412 14.70 -8.75 23.85
N PRO A 413 14.64 -7.70 24.70
CA PRO A 413 14.96 -6.34 24.27
C PRO A 413 16.41 -6.21 23.76
N LEU A 414 17.36 -6.95 24.34
CA LEU A 414 18.74 -7.01 23.84
C LEU A 414 18.82 -7.59 22.43
N ALA A 415 18.04 -8.64 22.14
CA ALA A 415 17.95 -9.21 20.79
C ALA A 415 17.25 -8.26 19.80
N ARG A 416 16.18 -7.57 20.20
CA ARG A 416 15.51 -6.53 19.40
C ARG A 416 16.46 -5.39 19.04
N LEU A 417 17.36 -5.04 19.95
CA LEU A 417 18.33 -3.98 19.75
C LEU A 417 19.34 -4.30 18.63
N LEU A 418 19.71 -5.57 18.44
CA LEU A 418 20.54 -5.99 17.30
C LEU A 418 19.83 -5.79 15.96
N ILE A 419 18.51 -6.01 15.92
CA ILE A 419 17.67 -5.78 14.73
C ILE A 419 17.60 -4.27 14.43
N ILE A 420 17.34 -3.49 15.46
CA ILE A 420 17.33 -2.02 15.41
C ILE A 420 18.68 -1.47 14.90
N TYR A 421 19.80 -2.01 15.40
CA TYR A 421 21.14 -1.63 14.93
C TYR A 421 21.32 -1.89 13.45
N ALA A 422 20.93 -3.08 12.98
CA ALA A 422 21.02 -3.44 11.57
C ALA A 422 20.15 -2.51 10.70
N LEU A 423 18.96 -2.15 11.18
CA LEU A 423 18.04 -1.24 10.51
C LEU A 423 18.59 0.19 10.45
N LEU A 424 19.08 0.75 11.56
CA LEU A 424 19.72 2.07 11.60
C LEU A 424 20.93 2.15 10.66
N ARG A 425 21.73 1.09 10.60
CA ARG A 425 22.85 0.99 9.67
C ARG A 425 22.38 1.03 8.22
N LEU A 426 21.36 0.24 7.86
CA LEU A 426 20.82 0.20 6.50
C LEU A 426 20.21 1.54 6.09
N ILE A 427 19.44 2.17 6.98
CA ILE A 427 18.88 3.51 6.76
C ILE A 427 20.00 4.53 6.58
N GLY A 428 21.04 4.50 7.40
CA GLY A 428 22.19 5.39 7.27
C GLY A 428 22.96 5.22 5.96
N GLU A 429 23.19 3.97 5.54
CA GLU A 429 23.81 3.65 4.23
C GLU A 429 22.94 4.15 3.07
N TRP A 430 21.63 3.89 3.11
CA TRP A 430 20.67 4.34 2.11
C TRP A 430 20.57 5.87 2.04
N PHE A 431 20.47 6.54 3.20
CA PHE A 431 20.34 7.99 3.28
C PHE A 431 21.56 8.71 2.69
N LEU A 432 22.78 8.25 3.03
CA LEU A 432 24.00 8.79 2.44
C LEU A 432 24.10 8.52 0.93
N HIS A 433 23.72 7.33 0.48
CA HIS A 433 23.69 7.02 -0.96
C HIS A 433 22.71 7.92 -1.70
N SER A 434 21.57 8.21 -1.09
CA SER A 434 20.57 9.10 -1.63
C SER A 434 21.04 10.56 -1.73
N ILE A 435 21.70 11.06 -0.68
CA ILE A 435 22.30 12.42 -0.70
C ILE A 435 23.40 12.50 -1.76
N ALA A 436 24.27 11.49 -1.86
CA ALA A 436 25.33 11.48 -2.87
C ALA A 436 24.78 11.45 -4.30
N HIS A 437 23.74 10.64 -4.55
CA HIS A 437 23.06 10.60 -5.84
C HIS A 437 22.40 11.94 -6.18
N GLN A 438 21.82 12.65 -5.20
CA GLN A 438 21.24 13.98 -5.43
C GLN A 438 22.30 15.06 -5.61
N GLY A 439 23.43 14.96 -4.91
CA GLY A 439 24.59 15.84 -5.08
C GLY A 439 25.37 15.62 -6.38
N GLY A 440 24.95 14.68 -7.24
CA GLY A 440 25.55 14.44 -8.55
C GLY A 440 26.91 13.74 -8.53
N THR A 441 27.31 13.17 -7.39
CA THR A 441 28.61 12.49 -7.23
C THR A 441 28.43 10.98 -7.39
N PHE A 442 29.10 10.40 -8.39
CA PHE A 442 29.22 8.94 -8.50
C PHE A 442 30.21 8.44 -7.44
N LEU A 443 29.72 7.63 -6.49
CA LEU A 443 30.53 7.11 -5.40
C LEU A 443 31.45 5.96 -5.89
N ASN A 444 32.75 6.07 -5.62
CA ASN A 444 33.70 4.99 -5.86
C ASN A 444 33.53 3.84 -4.84
N ASP A 445 33.98 2.62 -5.17
CA ASP A 445 33.92 1.45 -4.29
C ASP A 445 34.60 1.65 -2.92
N GLN A 446 35.68 2.45 -2.89
CA GLN A 446 36.34 2.82 -1.63
C GLN A 446 35.46 3.74 -0.77
N GLN A 447 34.71 4.65 -1.38
CA GLN A 447 33.79 5.56 -0.68
C GLN A 447 32.55 4.81 -0.17
N LEU A 448 32.04 3.82 -0.91
CA LEU A 448 30.96 2.92 -0.46
C LEU A 448 31.35 2.14 0.80
N LYS A 449 32.60 1.63 0.88
CA LYS A 449 33.11 0.98 2.10
C LYS A 449 33.22 1.95 3.28
N GLN A 450 33.60 3.21 3.03
CA GLN A 450 33.67 4.25 4.06
C GLN A 450 32.29 4.66 4.59
N ILE A 451 31.29 4.75 3.71
CA ILE A 451 29.87 4.98 4.08
C ILE A 451 29.41 3.90 5.05
N GLY A 452 29.62 2.62 4.70
CA GLY A 452 29.23 1.50 5.57
C GLY A 452 29.94 1.50 6.93
N LYS A 453 31.22 1.87 6.98
CA LYS A 453 31.97 1.97 8.26
C LYS A 453 31.42 3.09 9.15
N ARG A 454 31.11 4.26 8.59
CA ARG A 454 30.55 5.40 9.33
C ARG A 454 29.10 5.17 9.74
N ALA A 455 28.28 4.56 8.90
CA ALA A 455 26.92 4.17 9.27
C ALA A 455 26.89 3.24 10.49
N ARG A 456 27.83 2.29 10.58
CA ARG A 456 27.99 1.43 11.77
C ARG A 456 28.36 2.21 13.02
N GLN A 457 29.30 3.13 12.90
CA GLN A 457 29.78 3.93 14.02
C GLN A 457 28.70 4.92 14.50
N ALA A 458 27.94 5.54 13.58
CA ALA A 458 26.80 6.38 13.90
C ALA A 458 25.69 5.60 14.62
N ALA A 459 25.33 4.41 14.09
CA ALA A 459 24.34 3.55 14.72
C ALA A 459 24.80 3.07 16.12
N ALA A 460 26.09 2.83 16.34
CA ALA A 460 26.64 2.46 17.65
C ALA A 460 26.45 3.54 18.73
N ILE A 461 26.51 4.83 18.34
CA ILE A 461 26.27 5.96 19.27
C ILE A 461 24.81 5.94 19.78
N VAL A 462 23.86 5.55 18.92
CA VAL A 462 22.42 5.55 19.23
C VAL A 462 22.01 4.31 20.05
N ILE A 463 22.69 3.18 19.84
CA ILE A 463 22.39 1.92 20.52
C ILE A 463 22.49 2.05 22.03
N LEU A 464 23.59 2.60 22.56
CA LEU A 464 23.85 2.59 24.00
C LEU A 464 22.71 3.24 24.81
N PRO A 465 22.26 4.47 24.51
CA PRO A 465 21.15 5.06 25.25
C PRO A 465 19.82 4.36 24.96
N TRP A 466 19.64 3.78 23.77
CA TRP A 466 18.44 3.01 23.46
C TRP A 466 18.40 1.69 24.25
N LEU A 467 19.55 1.05 24.47
CA LEU A 467 19.66 -0.11 25.35
C LEU A 467 19.20 0.23 26.77
N VAL A 468 19.69 1.35 27.30
CA VAL A 468 19.29 1.82 28.64
C VAL A 468 17.78 2.12 28.67
N ARG A 469 17.26 2.77 27.63
CA ARG A 469 15.82 3.01 27.47
C ARG A 469 15.01 1.70 27.51
N ASP A 470 15.36 0.72 26.69
CA ASP A 470 14.63 -0.54 26.57
C ASP A 470 14.72 -1.38 27.87
N LEU A 471 15.85 -1.35 28.58
CA LEU A 471 15.95 -1.98 29.90
C LEU A 471 15.05 -1.29 30.95
N LEU A 472 14.95 0.04 30.89
CA LEU A 472 14.09 0.81 31.80
C LEU A 472 12.60 0.68 31.48
N THR A 473 12.22 0.52 30.21
CA THR A 473 10.82 0.28 29.84
C THR A 473 10.32 -1.04 30.39
N VAL A 474 11.13 -2.10 30.37
CA VAL A 474 10.81 -3.39 31.01
C VAL A 474 10.69 -3.23 32.53
N SER A 475 11.50 -2.34 33.11
CA SER A 475 11.65 -2.26 34.57
C SER A 475 10.66 -1.33 35.25
N ILE A 476 10.76 -0.03 34.98
CA ILE A 476 10.02 1.04 35.67
C ILE A 476 8.75 1.41 34.86
N ARG A 477 8.72 1.04 33.58
CA ARG A 477 7.74 1.52 32.58
C ARG A 477 7.75 3.05 32.51
N GLN A 478 6.60 3.70 32.36
CA GLN A 478 6.53 5.15 32.14
C GLN A 478 6.88 5.92 33.41
N SER A 479 7.94 6.72 33.36
CA SER A 479 8.55 7.36 34.53
C SER A 479 9.31 8.64 34.13
N LEU A 480 9.75 9.42 35.12
CA LEU A 480 10.57 10.60 34.86
C LEU A 480 11.94 10.20 34.26
N THR A 481 12.59 9.18 34.83
CA THR A 481 13.83 8.58 34.29
C THR A 481 13.70 8.19 32.82
N LEU A 482 12.60 7.53 32.45
CA LEU A 482 12.37 7.12 31.07
C LEU A 482 12.22 8.35 30.16
N THR A 483 11.49 9.39 30.58
CA THR A 483 11.36 10.62 29.77
C THR A 483 12.70 11.34 29.58
N MET A 484 13.58 11.38 30.59
CA MET A 484 14.93 11.95 30.44
C MET A 484 15.78 11.14 29.46
N ILE A 485 15.65 9.81 29.50
CA ILE A 485 16.40 8.91 28.63
C ILE A 485 15.84 8.91 27.22
N ASP A 486 14.54 9.09 27.03
CA ASP A 486 13.93 9.34 25.73
C ASP A 486 14.56 10.59 25.08
N TRP A 487 14.68 11.70 25.82
CA TRP A 487 15.39 12.89 25.32
C TRP A 487 16.86 12.63 25.02
N LEU A 488 17.55 11.85 25.86
CA LEU A 488 18.95 11.49 25.64
C LEU A 488 19.12 10.59 24.40
N THR A 489 18.22 9.64 24.17
CA THR A 489 18.20 8.81 22.95
C THR A 489 17.94 9.63 21.70
N LEU A 490 17.01 10.60 21.76
CA LEU A 490 16.75 11.53 20.67
C LEU A 490 17.98 12.40 20.38
N LEU A 491 18.64 12.92 21.43
CA LEU A 491 19.87 13.69 21.28
C LEU A 491 20.99 12.83 20.68
N ALA A 492 21.14 11.57 21.12
CA ALA A 492 22.10 10.63 20.55
C ALA A 492 21.81 10.29 19.08
N LEU A 493 20.53 10.16 18.71
CA LEU A 493 20.10 9.98 17.32
C LEU A 493 20.47 11.19 16.45
N LEU A 494 20.21 12.41 16.94
CA LEU A 494 20.58 13.64 16.25
C LEU A 494 22.11 13.73 16.09
N LEU A 495 22.87 13.53 17.16
CA LEU A 495 24.34 13.55 17.10
C LEU A 495 24.90 12.45 16.18
N GLY A 496 24.33 11.25 16.22
CA GLY A 496 24.70 10.15 15.33
C GLY A 496 24.47 10.50 13.86
N LEU A 497 23.33 11.09 13.53
CA LEU A 497 23.01 11.55 12.18
C LEU A 497 23.92 12.72 11.74
N GLY A 498 24.20 13.67 12.63
CA GLY A 498 25.09 14.80 12.34
C GLY A 498 26.53 14.35 12.10
N TRP A 499 26.98 13.35 12.87
CA TRP A 499 28.29 12.73 12.69
C TRP A 499 28.38 11.94 11.38
N LEU A 500 27.29 11.27 10.99
CA LEU A 500 27.16 10.61 9.70
C LEU A 500 27.27 11.61 8.53
N LEU A 501 26.65 12.78 8.64
CA LEU A 501 26.60 13.80 7.60
C LEU A 501 27.86 14.67 7.49
N LYS A 502 28.65 14.82 8.56
CA LYS A 502 29.83 15.71 8.62
C LYS A 502 30.79 15.61 7.42
N PRO A 503 31.12 14.42 6.89
CA PRO A 503 32.02 14.28 5.76
C PRO A 503 31.41 14.73 4.43
N TRP A 504 30.10 14.64 4.29
CA TRP A 504 29.34 15.00 3.09
C TRP A 504 28.66 16.36 3.23
N ARG A 505 29.28 17.24 4.02
CA ARG A 505 28.74 18.56 4.34
C ARG A 505 28.45 19.38 3.09
N ARG A 506 29.35 19.33 2.09
CA ARG A 506 29.21 20.13 0.87
C ARG A 506 28.04 19.63 0.04
N GLU A 507 27.96 18.32 -0.15
CA GLU A 507 26.87 17.65 -0.86
C GLU A 507 25.54 17.90 -0.17
N TYR A 508 25.51 17.84 1.16
CA TYR A 508 24.31 18.10 1.96
C TYR A 508 23.82 19.55 1.83
N ILE A 509 24.72 20.54 1.92
CA ILE A 509 24.36 21.96 1.73
C ILE A 509 23.82 22.18 0.31
N LEU A 510 24.47 21.61 -0.71
CA LEU A 510 24.00 21.69 -2.10
C LEU A 510 22.59 21.09 -2.24
N THR A 511 22.32 19.93 -1.63
CA THR A 511 20.97 19.35 -1.65
C THR A 511 19.93 20.24 -0.99
N LEU A 512 20.24 20.88 0.13
CA LEU A 512 19.31 21.80 0.80
C LEU A 512 19.06 23.08 -0.01
N GLN A 513 20.08 23.63 -0.68
CA GLN A 513 19.95 24.79 -1.57
C GLN A 513 19.06 24.50 -2.80
N THR A 514 18.95 23.24 -3.23
CA THR A 514 17.99 22.90 -4.30
C THR A 514 16.52 22.96 -3.86
N ILE A 515 16.25 22.95 -2.54
CA ILE A 515 14.91 22.84 -1.97
C ILE A 515 14.44 24.19 -1.44
N PHE A 516 15.33 24.97 -0.82
CA PHE A 516 14.98 26.27 -0.26
C PHE A 516 14.99 27.38 -1.32
N PRO A 517 14.12 28.41 -1.20
CA PRO A 517 14.19 29.62 -2.02
C PRO A 517 15.57 30.30 -1.96
N PRO A 518 16.02 30.96 -3.04
CA PRO A 518 17.38 31.53 -3.16
C PRO A 518 17.71 32.60 -2.10
N LEU A 519 16.69 33.19 -1.46
CA LEU A 519 16.83 34.11 -0.33
C LEU A 519 17.48 33.45 0.91
N LEU A 520 17.32 32.14 1.07
CA LEU A 520 17.79 31.37 2.22
C LEU A 520 19.19 30.74 2.01
N ASP A 521 19.78 30.87 0.82
CA ASP A 521 21.09 30.26 0.51
C ASP A 521 22.22 30.81 1.39
N ARG A 522 22.24 32.13 1.61
CA ARG A 522 23.23 32.76 2.50
C ARG A 522 23.05 32.37 3.97
N ILE A 523 21.82 32.07 4.37
CA ILE A 523 21.49 31.71 5.76
C ILE A 523 21.85 30.25 6.02
N THR A 524 21.49 29.35 5.10
CA THR A 524 21.84 27.92 5.17
C THR A 524 23.35 27.72 5.13
N GLU A 525 24.07 28.44 4.27
CA GLU A 525 25.53 28.35 4.22
C GLU A 525 26.18 28.86 5.51
N LYS A 526 25.74 29.99 6.08
CA LYS A 526 26.29 30.48 7.37
C LYS A 526 25.98 29.57 8.55
N LEU A 527 24.74 29.08 8.69
CA LEU A 527 24.33 28.20 9.80
C LEU A 527 25.01 26.82 9.70
N LEU A 528 25.11 26.26 8.49
CA LEU A 528 25.71 24.95 8.26
C LEU A 528 27.21 25.00 7.93
N ALA A 529 27.89 26.16 7.91
CA ALA A 529 29.36 26.31 7.75
C ALA A 529 30.17 26.33 9.06
N GLY A 530 29.53 26.53 10.22
CA GLY A 530 30.19 26.57 11.53
C GLY A 530 30.49 25.21 12.19
N THR A 531 31.03 25.24 13.41
CA THR A 531 31.29 24.05 14.25
C THR A 531 30.00 23.37 14.75
N GLY A 532 28.87 24.07 14.73
CA GLY A 532 27.54 23.57 15.08
C GLY A 532 26.87 22.63 14.05
N PHE A 533 27.55 22.26 12.97
CA PHE A 533 26.98 21.42 11.90
C PHE A 533 26.40 20.10 12.42
N ILE A 534 27.07 19.45 13.38
CA ILE A 534 26.63 18.15 13.93
C ILE A 534 25.26 18.25 14.61
N VAL A 535 24.94 19.39 15.22
CA VAL A 535 23.67 19.59 15.94
C VAL A 535 22.58 20.13 15.01
N LEU A 536 22.94 21.03 14.09
CA LEU A 536 21.97 21.69 13.21
C LEU A 536 21.62 20.86 11.96
N ALA A 537 22.58 20.15 11.36
CA ALA A 537 22.34 19.39 10.13
C ALA A 537 21.21 18.33 10.25
N PRO A 538 21.12 17.54 11.34
CA PRO A 538 20.05 16.56 11.54
C PRO A 538 18.64 17.15 11.49
N LEU A 539 18.46 18.38 11.98
CA LEU A 539 17.16 19.05 12.00
C LEU A 539 16.65 19.36 10.59
N PHE A 540 17.56 19.55 9.64
CA PHE A 540 17.22 19.77 8.22
C PHE A 540 17.13 18.48 7.39
N ALA A 541 17.48 17.32 7.97
CA ALA A 541 17.52 16.04 7.26
C ALA A 541 16.16 15.59 6.69
N PRO A 542 15.02 15.81 7.39
CA PRO A 542 13.70 15.51 6.82
C PRO A 542 13.40 16.30 5.54
N PHE A 543 13.87 17.54 5.45
CA PHE A 543 13.72 18.35 4.24
C PHE A 543 14.56 17.78 3.10
N ALA A 544 15.80 17.36 3.36
CA ALA A 544 16.64 16.70 2.36
C ALA A 544 16.07 15.36 1.86
N LEU A 545 15.29 14.64 2.69
CA LEU A 545 14.59 13.42 2.27
C LEU A 545 13.38 13.66 1.37
N LEU A 546 12.75 14.84 1.47
CA LEU A 546 11.54 15.16 0.71
C LEU A 546 11.71 15.01 -0.82
N PRO A 547 12.75 15.54 -1.48
CA PRO A 547 12.96 15.33 -2.91
C PRO A 547 13.29 13.87 -3.25
N VAL A 548 13.89 13.09 -2.34
CA VAL A 548 14.13 11.65 -2.56
C VAL A 548 12.80 10.92 -2.65
N CYS A 549 11.90 11.19 -1.71
CA CYS A 549 10.56 10.62 -1.69
C CYS A 549 9.74 11.05 -2.90
N ILE A 550 9.84 12.33 -3.30
CA ILE A 550 9.18 12.84 -4.51
C ILE A 550 9.76 12.21 -5.77
N ASP A 551 11.07 12.05 -5.89
CA ASP A 551 11.69 11.43 -7.06
C ASP A 551 11.38 9.92 -7.12
N PHE A 552 11.36 9.23 -5.98
CA PHE A 552 10.91 7.83 -5.90
C PHE A 552 9.45 7.69 -6.33
N ALA A 553 8.55 8.52 -5.77
CA ALA A 553 7.14 8.55 -6.15
C ALA A 553 6.96 8.90 -7.63
N ARG A 554 7.71 9.88 -8.13
CA ARG A 554 7.70 10.28 -9.53
C ARG A 554 8.17 9.13 -10.42
N ARG A 555 9.29 8.47 -10.13
CA ARG A 555 9.79 7.31 -10.89
C ARG A 555 8.81 6.14 -10.88
N ALA A 556 8.11 5.91 -9.77
CA ALA A 556 7.06 4.90 -9.68
C ALA A 556 5.82 5.29 -10.51
N LEU A 557 5.47 6.59 -10.56
CA LEU A 557 4.28 7.11 -11.21
C LEU A 557 4.49 7.50 -12.69
N ILE A 558 5.73 7.70 -13.16
CA ILE A 558 6.04 8.28 -14.49
C ILE A 558 5.59 7.40 -15.66
N ASP A 559 5.44 6.10 -15.42
CA ASP A 559 4.99 5.14 -16.41
C ASP A 559 3.45 5.04 -16.46
N PHE A 560 2.73 5.68 -15.54
CA PHE A 560 1.28 5.75 -15.56
C PHE A 560 0.82 6.93 -16.43
N ASP A 561 0.03 6.62 -17.46
CA ASP A 561 -0.40 7.61 -18.46
C ASP A 561 -1.19 8.78 -17.87
N TRP A 562 -1.93 8.57 -16.77
CA TRP A 562 -2.65 9.64 -16.09
C TRP A 562 -1.71 10.62 -15.39
N TYR A 563 -0.63 10.13 -14.76
CA TYR A 563 0.36 10.96 -14.08
C TYR A 563 1.25 11.71 -15.08
N ARG A 564 1.59 11.10 -16.22
CA ARG A 564 2.23 11.81 -17.35
C ARG A 564 1.37 12.97 -17.85
N ARG A 565 0.07 12.75 -18.04
CA ARG A 565 -0.88 13.79 -18.46
C ARG A 565 -1.07 14.86 -17.38
N LEU A 566 -1.16 14.48 -16.12
CA LEU A 566 -1.35 15.40 -14.98
C LEU A 566 -0.09 16.25 -14.75
N SER A 567 1.10 15.64 -14.76
CA SER A 567 2.35 16.39 -14.65
C SER A 567 2.54 17.33 -15.84
N ALA A 568 2.33 16.87 -17.09
CA ALA A 568 2.36 17.74 -18.27
C ALA A 568 1.37 18.91 -18.19
N ARG A 569 0.14 18.68 -17.68
CA ARG A 569 -0.87 19.73 -17.44
C ARG A 569 -0.50 20.68 -16.29
N GLY A 570 0.07 20.17 -15.21
CA GLY A 570 0.56 20.98 -14.10
C GLY A 570 1.75 21.87 -14.49
N PHE A 571 2.56 21.44 -15.46
CA PHE A 571 3.59 22.26 -16.09
C PHE A 571 2.99 23.32 -17.03
N LEU A 572 1.98 22.99 -17.83
CA LEU A 572 1.25 23.97 -18.67
C LEU A 572 0.63 25.10 -17.84
N LEU A 573 0.09 24.80 -16.65
CA LEU A 573 -0.46 25.79 -15.72
C LEU A 573 0.61 26.70 -15.09
N ARG A 574 1.88 26.28 -15.07
CA ARG A 574 3.01 27.10 -14.61
C ARG A 574 3.68 27.89 -15.74
N ALA A 575 3.38 27.55 -16.99
CA ALA A 575 3.98 28.12 -18.19
C ALA A 575 3.07 29.15 -18.90
N SER A 576 1.99 29.62 -18.28
CA SER A 576 1.11 30.68 -18.81
C SER A 576 1.34 32.01 -18.10
N PRO A 577 1.09 33.18 -18.73
CA PRO A 577 1.61 33.74 -19.96
C PRO A 577 2.58 34.91 -19.64
N GLN A 578 3.41 34.78 -18.60
CA GLN A 578 4.21 35.93 -18.13
C GLN A 578 5.55 36.11 -18.87
N GLU A 579 5.94 35.18 -19.75
CA GLU A 579 7.14 35.28 -20.60
C GLU A 579 6.82 35.52 -22.09
N ALA A 580 5.54 35.61 -22.47
CA ALA A 580 5.11 35.74 -23.88
C ALA A 580 5.02 37.20 -24.39
N GLU A 581 5.16 38.22 -23.53
CA GLU A 581 5.06 39.63 -23.94
C GLU A 581 6.40 40.30 -24.31
N GLU A 582 7.54 39.63 -24.13
CA GLU A 582 8.83 40.14 -24.59
C GLU A 582 9.48 39.16 -25.57
N ASN A 583 9.02 39.14 -26.82
CA ASN A 583 9.89 38.93 -27.98
C ASN A 583 9.13 39.23 -29.28
N THR A 584 9.51 40.39 -29.83
CA THR A 584 9.44 40.87 -31.21
C THR A 584 8.94 39.90 -32.28
N GLU A 585 7.99 40.39 -33.10
CA GLU A 585 7.53 39.76 -34.34
C GLU A 585 8.68 39.10 -35.11
N PRO A 586 8.62 37.79 -35.40
CA PRO A 586 9.64 37.16 -36.22
C PRO A 586 9.42 37.52 -37.69
N GLU A 587 10.31 38.34 -38.26
CA GLU A 587 10.44 38.50 -39.72
C GLU A 587 10.61 37.12 -40.39
N SER A 588 9.59 36.72 -41.13
CA SER A 588 9.38 35.38 -41.68
C SER A 588 9.96 35.23 -43.08
N VAL A 589 11.29 35.32 -43.23
CA VAL A 589 11.90 35.34 -44.59
C VAL A 589 12.23 33.95 -45.16
N GLU A 590 12.30 32.86 -44.36
CA GLU A 590 12.82 31.55 -44.86
C GLU A 590 11.99 30.27 -44.52
N LEU A 591 10.70 30.39 -44.18
CA LEU A 591 9.82 29.24 -43.94
C LEU A 591 9.52 28.36 -45.18
N PRO A 592 9.35 28.90 -46.40
CA PRO A 592 9.00 28.09 -47.58
C PRO A 592 10.05 27.02 -47.93
N ASP A 593 11.34 27.38 -47.91
CA ASP A 593 12.45 26.46 -48.21
C ASP A 593 12.60 25.33 -47.18
N TYR A 594 12.18 25.56 -45.94
CA TYR A 594 12.18 24.52 -44.92
C TYR A 594 10.99 23.56 -45.10
N ARG A 595 9.81 24.13 -45.36
CA ARG A 595 8.57 23.37 -45.54
C ARG A 595 8.65 22.39 -46.72
N CYS A 596 9.47 22.67 -47.74
CA CYS A 596 9.61 21.74 -48.88
C CYS A 596 10.12 20.34 -48.49
N TRP A 597 10.77 20.17 -47.33
CA TRP A 597 11.20 18.86 -46.82
C TRP A 597 10.12 18.14 -45.97
N PHE A 598 9.01 18.81 -45.66
CA PHE A 598 7.96 18.37 -44.75
C PHE A 598 6.58 18.62 -45.39
N GLY A 599 5.99 17.60 -46.02
CA GLY A 599 4.67 17.68 -46.67
C GLY A 599 4.32 16.39 -47.44
N GLU A 600 3.08 16.28 -47.93
CA GLU A 600 2.59 15.13 -48.74
C GLU A 600 3.30 15.03 -50.10
N PHE A 601 3.71 16.16 -50.68
CA PHE A 601 4.44 16.22 -51.95
C PHE A 601 5.65 17.15 -51.83
N ALA A 602 6.75 16.65 -51.25
CA ALA A 602 8.02 17.35 -51.41
C ALA A 602 8.42 17.27 -52.88
N SER A 603 8.36 18.40 -53.56
CA SER A 603 8.52 18.57 -54.99
C SER A 603 9.82 17.92 -55.51
N GLY A 604 9.70 16.77 -56.19
CA GLY A 604 10.75 16.19 -57.05
C GLY A 604 12.12 15.95 -56.41
N ARG A 605 12.21 15.84 -55.08
CA ARG A 605 13.47 15.66 -54.34
C ARG A 605 13.48 14.31 -53.61
N GLU A 606 14.63 13.65 -53.57
CA GLU A 606 14.84 12.43 -52.78
C GLU A 606 14.75 12.74 -51.27
N ILE A 607 13.57 12.50 -50.69
CA ILE A 607 13.33 12.63 -49.25
C ILE A 607 13.94 11.41 -48.56
N PRO A 608 14.64 11.57 -47.42
CA PRO A 608 15.08 10.42 -46.63
C PRO A 608 13.87 9.62 -46.12
N LEU A 609 13.73 8.40 -46.63
CA LEU A 609 12.71 7.44 -46.23
C LEU A 609 13.18 6.63 -45.01
N ILE A 610 12.27 6.36 -44.08
CA ILE A 610 12.55 5.53 -42.90
C ILE A 610 12.05 4.11 -43.18
N ASN A 611 12.90 3.12 -42.93
CA ASN A 611 12.53 1.71 -43.04
C ASN A 611 11.71 1.29 -41.82
N ASN A 612 10.41 1.10 -42.00
CA ASN A 612 9.55 0.45 -41.03
C ASN A 612 9.43 -1.05 -41.36
N SER A 613 8.89 -1.85 -40.44
CA SER A 613 8.67 -3.28 -40.67
C SER A 613 7.66 -3.57 -41.78
N ALA A 614 6.78 -2.61 -42.10
CA ALA A 614 5.66 -2.82 -43.03
C ALA A 614 6.09 -3.22 -44.44
N LEU A 615 7.26 -2.75 -44.89
CA LEU A 615 7.82 -3.19 -46.17
C LEU A 615 8.20 -4.67 -46.14
N GLU A 616 8.86 -5.12 -45.07
CA GLU A 616 9.25 -6.52 -44.92
C GLU A 616 8.02 -7.42 -44.71
N ASP A 617 7.00 -6.93 -43.99
CA ASP A 617 5.73 -7.62 -43.82
C ASP A 617 5.02 -7.79 -45.18
N ALA A 618 4.95 -6.74 -46.00
CA ALA A 618 4.35 -6.82 -47.34
C ALA A 618 5.14 -7.72 -48.30
N LYS A 619 6.48 -7.68 -48.26
CA LYS A 619 7.33 -8.62 -49.02
C LYS A 619 7.08 -10.07 -48.64
N LYS A 620 6.88 -10.34 -47.35
CA LYS A 620 6.62 -11.69 -46.84
C LYS A 620 5.30 -12.25 -47.36
N GLU A 621 4.26 -11.42 -47.47
CA GLU A 621 2.97 -11.83 -48.06
C GLU A 621 3.08 -12.05 -49.57
N LEU A 622 3.96 -11.32 -50.26
CA LEU A 622 4.16 -11.48 -51.71
C LEU A 622 5.10 -12.62 -52.10
N ALA A 623 6.06 -12.98 -51.24
CA ALA A 623 7.09 -13.99 -51.54
C ALA A 623 6.53 -15.37 -51.96
N PRO A 624 5.51 -15.95 -51.29
CA PRO A 624 4.93 -17.23 -51.71
C PRO A 624 4.35 -17.21 -53.13
N TRP A 625 3.80 -16.07 -53.54
CA TRP A 625 3.26 -15.90 -54.89
C TRP A 625 4.39 -15.80 -55.93
N LEU A 626 5.46 -15.04 -55.64
CA LEU A 626 6.64 -14.92 -56.50
C LEU A 626 7.40 -16.25 -56.68
N GLU A 627 7.46 -17.09 -55.65
CA GLU A 627 8.19 -18.37 -55.69
C GLU A 627 7.35 -19.53 -56.25
N HIS A 628 6.06 -19.60 -55.90
CA HIS A 628 5.23 -20.78 -56.13
C HIS A 628 3.91 -20.52 -56.86
N HIS A 629 3.60 -19.27 -57.25
CA HIS A 629 2.33 -18.86 -57.85
C HIS A 629 1.13 -19.39 -57.03
N SER A 630 1.17 -19.12 -55.72
CA SER A 630 0.11 -19.47 -54.75
C SER A 630 -1.29 -19.06 -55.23
N GLU A 631 -2.34 -19.77 -54.80
CA GLU A 631 -3.73 -19.42 -55.10
C GLU A 631 -4.17 -18.09 -54.45
N GLU A 632 -3.46 -17.64 -53.41
CA GLU A 632 -3.69 -16.33 -52.80
C GLU A 632 -3.03 -15.23 -53.63
N ASN A 633 -3.84 -14.44 -54.33
CA ASN A 633 -3.41 -13.44 -55.31
C ASN A 633 -3.78 -11.99 -54.92
N SER A 634 -4.17 -11.72 -53.67
CA SER A 634 -4.61 -10.39 -53.24
C SER A 634 -4.13 -10.01 -51.84
N LEU A 635 -3.65 -8.77 -51.71
CA LEU A 635 -3.19 -8.14 -50.48
C LEU A 635 -3.90 -6.81 -50.26
N LEU A 636 -4.63 -6.68 -49.15
CA LEU A 636 -5.23 -5.42 -48.72
C LEU A 636 -4.33 -4.71 -47.70
N LEU A 637 -3.90 -3.49 -48.02
CA LEU A 637 -3.18 -2.57 -47.16
C LEU A 637 -4.16 -1.58 -46.51
N SER A 638 -4.38 -1.73 -45.20
CA SER A 638 -5.28 -0.85 -44.43
C SER A 638 -4.49 0.04 -43.49
N GLY A 639 -4.76 1.35 -43.51
CA GLY A 639 -4.15 2.29 -42.56
C GLY A 639 -4.81 3.67 -42.61
N GLU A 640 -4.64 4.47 -41.57
CA GLU A 640 -5.16 5.84 -41.51
C GLU A 640 -4.56 6.74 -42.62
N ARG A 641 -5.23 7.85 -42.94
CA ARG A 641 -4.64 8.88 -43.79
C ARG A 641 -3.31 9.35 -43.20
N GLY A 642 -2.27 9.42 -44.03
CA GLY A 642 -0.94 9.86 -43.60
C GLY A 642 -0.08 8.82 -42.89
N SER A 643 -0.52 7.55 -42.79
CA SER A 643 0.28 6.45 -42.22
C SER A 643 1.47 6.00 -43.09
N GLY A 644 1.51 6.43 -44.35
CA GLY A 644 2.56 6.08 -45.33
C GLY A 644 2.20 4.97 -46.32
N LYS A 645 0.90 4.72 -46.59
CA LYS A 645 0.42 3.71 -47.57
C LYS A 645 0.99 3.90 -48.98
N THR A 646 0.79 5.09 -49.55
CA THR A 646 1.29 5.44 -50.90
C THR A 646 2.80 5.31 -51.01
N THR A 647 3.53 5.76 -49.98
CA THR A 647 4.99 5.61 -49.91
C THR A 647 5.41 4.14 -49.81
N LEU A 648 4.64 3.29 -49.12
CA LEU A 648 4.90 1.86 -49.06
C LEU A 648 4.69 1.19 -50.43
N LEU A 649 3.61 1.54 -51.14
CA LEU A 649 3.35 1.03 -52.50
C LEU A 649 4.47 1.38 -53.47
N GLN A 650 4.91 2.64 -53.47
CA GLN A 650 6.02 3.09 -54.31
C GLN A 650 7.29 2.27 -54.04
N ARG A 651 7.63 2.03 -52.77
CA ARG A 651 8.81 1.25 -52.39
C ARG A 651 8.69 -0.23 -52.75
N LEU A 652 7.49 -0.79 -52.69
CA LEU A 652 7.24 -2.16 -53.15
C LEU A 652 7.41 -2.25 -54.66
N ALA A 653 6.95 -1.24 -55.41
CA ALA A 653 7.14 -1.17 -56.85
C ALA A 653 8.63 -1.07 -57.23
N GLU A 654 9.38 -0.19 -56.56
CA GLU A 654 10.84 -0.08 -56.72
C GLU A 654 11.54 -1.42 -56.44
N TRP A 655 11.21 -2.08 -55.32
CA TRP A 655 11.80 -3.38 -54.97
C TRP A 655 11.47 -4.49 -55.98
N LEU A 656 10.25 -4.52 -56.52
CA LEU A 656 9.84 -5.49 -57.54
C LEU A 656 10.55 -5.26 -58.88
N GLN A 657 10.78 -4.00 -59.25
CA GLN A 657 11.49 -3.64 -60.48
C GLN A 657 13.01 -3.92 -60.38
N GLU A 658 13.59 -3.85 -59.19
CA GLU A 658 15.00 -4.18 -58.91
C GLU A 658 15.26 -5.70 -58.80
N GLY A 659 14.22 -6.53 -58.69
CA GLY A 659 14.34 -7.97 -58.54
C GLY A 659 14.86 -8.69 -59.80
N GLU A 660 15.46 -9.88 -59.64
CA GLU A 660 15.95 -10.70 -60.76
C GLU A 660 14.82 -11.30 -61.63
N GLN A 661 13.59 -11.34 -61.12
CA GLN A 661 12.41 -11.86 -61.82
C GLN A 661 11.73 -10.76 -62.64
N ALA A 662 11.42 -11.02 -63.91
CA ALA A 662 10.74 -10.08 -64.78
C ALA A 662 9.24 -9.96 -64.45
N VAL A 663 8.90 -9.13 -63.47
CA VAL A 663 7.53 -8.82 -63.03
C VAL A 663 7.11 -7.45 -63.60
N ASP A 664 5.94 -7.36 -64.25
CA ASP A 664 5.35 -6.07 -64.64
C ASP A 664 4.64 -5.45 -63.44
N VAL A 665 4.88 -4.17 -63.16
CA VAL A 665 4.30 -3.47 -62.00
C VAL A 665 3.50 -2.27 -62.47
N ARG A 666 2.20 -2.27 -62.17
CA ARG A 666 1.26 -1.21 -62.54
C ARG A 666 0.67 -0.58 -61.30
N GLN A 667 1.09 0.64 -60.98
CA GLN A 667 0.51 1.43 -59.90
C GLN A 667 -0.54 2.41 -60.45
N ILE A 668 -1.74 2.37 -59.89
CA ILE A 668 -2.91 3.12 -60.34
C ILE A 668 -3.52 3.81 -59.13
N THR A 669 -3.57 5.15 -59.16
CA THR A 669 -4.34 5.92 -58.18
C THR A 669 -5.78 5.99 -58.64
N ILE A 670 -6.71 5.49 -57.83
CA ILE A 670 -8.11 5.41 -58.21
C ILE A 670 -8.72 6.82 -58.25
N PRO A 671 -9.25 7.28 -59.40
CA PRO A 671 -9.93 8.55 -59.50
C PRO A 671 -11.09 8.64 -58.52
N ALA A 672 -11.30 9.84 -57.97
CA ALA A 672 -12.31 10.06 -56.96
C ALA A 672 -13.72 9.73 -57.47
N LYS A 673 -14.41 8.84 -56.73
CA LYS A 673 -15.78 8.34 -57.01
C LYS A 673 -15.93 7.61 -58.34
N THR A 674 -15.01 6.68 -58.59
CA THR A 674 -15.18 5.64 -59.61
C THR A 674 -16.20 4.61 -59.09
N LEU A 675 -17.50 4.88 -59.29
CA LEU A 675 -18.59 4.11 -58.65
C LEU A 675 -19.21 3.03 -59.54
N SER A 676 -19.08 3.15 -60.86
CA SER A 676 -19.66 2.20 -61.83
C SER A 676 -18.71 1.05 -62.15
N THR A 677 -19.28 -0.10 -62.50
CA THR A 677 -18.56 -1.28 -63.01
C THR A 677 -17.76 -0.93 -64.26
N ASP A 678 -18.35 -0.20 -65.21
CA ASP A 678 -17.69 0.17 -66.47
C ASP A 678 -16.45 1.05 -66.24
N ALA A 679 -16.52 1.99 -65.30
CA ALA A 679 -15.38 2.87 -65.01
C ALA A 679 -14.22 2.13 -64.34
N LEU A 680 -14.51 1.15 -63.47
CA LEU A 680 -13.45 0.29 -62.92
C LEU A 680 -12.89 -0.64 -64.01
N ASN A 681 -13.75 -1.23 -64.84
CA ASN A 681 -13.32 -2.09 -65.93
C ASN A 681 -12.37 -1.33 -66.85
N GLN A 682 -12.72 -0.11 -67.29
CA GLN A 682 -11.83 0.73 -68.10
C GLN A 682 -10.44 0.94 -67.48
N LEU A 683 -10.37 1.22 -66.17
CA LEU A 683 -9.08 1.37 -65.47
C LEU A 683 -8.24 0.08 -65.49
N VAL A 684 -8.90 -1.08 -65.37
CA VAL A 684 -8.24 -2.38 -65.40
C VAL A 684 -7.86 -2.77 -66.83
N GLU A 685 -8.72 -2.50 -67.81
CA GLU A 685 -8.50 -2.74 -69.24
C GLU A 685 -7.28 -1.96 -69.73
N GLU A 686 -7.17 -0.68 -69.36
CA GLU A 686 -6.00 0.15 -69.67
C GLU A 686 -4.72 -0.36 -68.99
N ALA A 687 -4.83 -0.83 -67.74
CA ALA A 687 -3.69 -1.32 -66.98
C ALA A 687 -3.14 -2.66 -67.49
N LEU A 688 -4.03 -3.55 -67.92
CA LEU A 688 -3.71 -4.93 -68.29
C LEU A 688 -3.79 -5.20 -69.80
N ALA A 689 -4.19 -4.22 -70.60
CA ALA A 689 -4.38 -4.32 -72.05
C ALA A 689 -5.27 -5.52 -72.46
N VAL A 690 -6.37 -5.76 -71.73
CA VAL A 690 -7.36 -6.80 -72.05
C VAL A 690 -8.76 -6.24 -71.92
N ASP A 691 -9.59 -6.60 -72.87
CA ASP A 691 -11.02 -6.29 -72.91
C ASP A 691 -11.79 -7.11 -71.86
N LEU A 692 -12.48 -6.41 -70.95
CA LEU A 692 -13.26 -6.99 -69.86
C LEU A 692 -14.76 -7.07 -70.16
N GLU A 693 -15.17 -7.04 -71.43
CA GLU A 693 -16.58 -7.24 -71.83
C GLU A 693 -17.22 -8.52 -71.21
N ALA A 694 -16.46 -9.59 -71.02
CA ALA A 694 -16.92 -10.83 -70.37
C ALA A 694 -16.64 -10.91 -68.84
N GLY A 695 -16.27 -9.80 -68.22
CA GLY A 695 -15.98 -9.69 -66.78
C GLY A 695 -14.77 -10.51 -66.32
N PRO A 696 -14.77 -11.06 -65.09
CA PRO A 696 -13.64 -11.82 -64.53
C PRO A 696 -13.21 -13.03 -65.38
N SER A 697 -14.12 -13.59 -66.18
CA SER A 697 -13.82 -14.72 -67.06
C SER A 697 -12.87 -14.36 -68.21
N ALA A 698 -12.92 -13.11 -68.70
CA ALA A 698 -11.98 -12.62 -69.70
C ALA A 698 -10.55 -12.59 -69.14
N LEU A 699 -10.43 -12.15 -67.89
CA LEU A 699 -9.16 -12.07 -67.19
C LEU A 699 -8.49 -13.45 -67.05
N VAL A 700 -9.26 -14.45 -66.59
CA VAL A 700 -8.80 -15.85 -66.44
C VAL A 700 -8.37 -16.45 -67.77
N ARG A 701 -9.08 -16.17 -68.88
CA ARG A 701 -8.68 -16.66 -70.22
C ARG A 701 -7.34 -16.09 -70.68
N SER A 702 -7.06 -14.84 -70.33
CA SER A 702 -5.81 -14.18 -70.69
C SER A 702 -4.65 -14.49 -69.73
N ASP A 703 -4.91 -15.13 -68.59
CA ASP A 703 -3.94 -15.25 -67.50
C ASP A 703 -2.74 -16.15 -67.84
N GLU A 704 -2.96 -17.29 -68.50
CA GLU A 704 -1.88 -18.24 -68.85
C GLU A 704 -0.81 -17.63 -69.77
N ASP A 705 -1.20 -16.72 -70.67
CA ASP A 705 -0.30 -16.06 -71.62
C ASP A 705 0.39 -14.80 -71.04
N ARG A 706 0.03 -14.40 -69.82
CA ARG A 706 0.59 -13.19 -69.16
C ARG A 706 1.90 -13.46 -68.47
N ARG A 707 2.72 -12.41 -68.43
CA ARG A 707 3.85 -12.33 -67.50
C ARG A 707 3.32 -12.05 -66.09
N PRO A 708 4.03 -12.48 -65.03
CA PRO A 708 3.71 -12.10 -63.67
C PRO A 708 3.55 -10.58 -63.56
N THR A 709 2.36 -10.13 -63.18
CA THR A 709 1.96 -8.72 -63.14
C THR A 709 1.39 -8.37 -61.77
N VAL A 710 1.94 -7.35 -61.12
CA VAL A 710 1.44 -6.81 -59.85
C VAL A 710 0.69 -5.51 -60.12
N ILE A 711 -0.59 -5.48 -59.78
CA ILE A 711 -1.45 -4.30 -59.90
C ILE A 711 -1.63 -3.71 -58.51
N MET A 712 -1.23 -2.45 -58.36
CA MET A 712 -1.31 -1.71 -57.11
C MET A 712 -2.37 -0.61 -57.22
N PHE A 713 -3.50 -0.78 -56.58
CA PHE A 713 -4.52 0.24 -56.45
C PHE A 713 -4.29 1.10 -55.21
N ASP A 714 -4.11 2.41 -55.42
CA ASP A 714 -4.09 3.39 -54.33
C ASP A 714 -5.42 4.13 -54.23
N ASP A 715 -5.76 4.55 -53.01
CA ASP A 715 -7.00 5.23 -52.65
C ASP A 715 -8.30 4.49 -53.00
N ALA A 716 -8.37 3.19 -52.68
CA ALA A 716 -9.54 2.35 -52.97
C ALA A 716 -10.83 2.77 -52.23
N GLN A 717 -10.74 3.66 -51.23
CA GLN A 717 -11.91 4.33 -50.64
C GLN A 717 -12.74 5.13 -51.66
N ASN A 718 -12.19 5.42 -52.84
CA ASN A 718 -12.88 6.08 -53.94
C ASN A 718 -13.80 5.17 -54.76
N LEU A 719 -13.73 3.84 -54.59
CA LEU A 719 -14.57 2.86 -55.31
C LEU A 719 -15.98 2.69 -54.73
N PHE A 720 -16.29 3.39 -53.64
CA PHE A 720 -17.62 3.35 -53.07
C PHE A 720 -18.08 4.72 -52.56
N LEU A 721 -19.39 4.85 -52.50
CA LEU A 721 -20.10 5.96 -51.89
C LEU A 721 -21.18 5.37 -50.99
N ARG A 722 -21.31 5.88 -49.76
CA ARG A 722 -22.33 5.43 -48.79
C ARG A 722 -23.73 5.87 -49.23
N GLN A 723 -24.24 5.26 -50.29
CA GLN A 723 -25.59 5.47 -50.83
C GLN A 723 -26.11 4.16 -51.43
N VAL A 724 -27.41 4.09 -51.67
CA VAL A 724 -28.00 2.96 -52.40
C VAL A 724 -27.40 2.90 -53.80
N GLY A 725 -26.91 1.73 -54.21
CA GLY A 725 -26.22 1.52 -55.49
C GLY A 725 -24.80 2.09 -55.56
N GLY A 726 -24.25 2.63 -54.47
CA GLY A 726 -22.91 3.23 -54.45
C GLY A 726 -21.75 2.25 -54.29
N PHE A 727 -21.96 0.95 -54.47
CA PHE A 727 -20.96 -0.11 -54.21
C PHE A 727 -20.57 -0.93 -55.45
N ALA A 728 -21.16 -0.66 -56.62
CA ALA A 728 -21.00 -1.50 -57.81
C ALA A 728 -19.53 -1.67 -58.24
N ALA A 729 -18.74 -0.59 -58.25
CA ALA A 729 -17.30 -0.67 -58.53
C ALA A 729 -16.54 -1.51 -57.48
N TRP A 730 -16.84 -1.36 -56.19
CA TRP A 730 -16.22 -2.18 -55.14
C TRP A 730 -16.56 -3.67 -55.29
N GLU A 731 -17.82 -4.01 -55.56
CA GLU A 731 -18.25 -5.39 -55.82
C GLU A 731 -17.56 -5.97 -57.06
N THR A 732 -17.39 -5.15 -58.10
CA THR A 732 -16.66 -5.51 -59.31
C THR A 732 -15.20 -5.81 -58.98
N LEU A 733 -14.52 -4.97 -58.18
CA LEU A 733 -13.15 -5.22 -57.72
C LEU A 733 -13.06 -6.56 -56.98
N LEU A 734 -13.97 -6.82 -56.04
CA LEU A 734 -14.00 -8.10 -55.31
C LEU A 734 -14.17 -9.29 -56.25
N SER A 735 -15.02 -9.17 -57.29
CA SER A 735 -15.19 -10.22 -58.28
C SER A 735 -13.93 -10.49 -59.11
N LEU A 736 -13.14 -9.45 -59.40
CA LEU A 736 -11.87 -9.56 -60.11
C LEU A 736 -10.77 -10.17 -59.22
N CYS A 737 -10.69 -9.76 -57.94
CA CYS A 737 -9.73 -10.33 -57.00
C CYS A 737 -10.01 -11.80 -56.67
N ASN A 738 -11.28 -12.21 -56.63
CA ASN A 738 -11.67 -13.60 -56.39
C ASN A 738 -11.53 -14.51 -57.62
N ALA A 739 -11.16 -13.96 -58.78
CA ALA A 739 -10.86 -14.77 -59.96
C ALA A 739 -9.58 -15.60 -59.72
N ARG A 740 -9.60 -16.85 -60.20
CA ARG A 740 -8.44 -17.75 -60.11
C ARG A 740 -7.37 -17.34 -61.12
N LEU A 741 -6.44 -16.49 -60.69
CA LEU A 741 -5.34 -15.98 -61.49
C LEU A 741 -4.03 -16.46 -60.89
N LYS A 742 -3.13 -16.97 -61.72
CA LYS A 742 -1.76 -17.37 -61.35
C LYS A 742 -0.78 -16.24 -61.58
N ASN A 743 -0.97 -15.46 -62.65
CA ASN A 743 0.02 -14.47 -63.12
C ASN A 743 -0.33 -13.02 -62.74
N VAL A 744 -1.46 -12.77 -62.06
CA VAL A 744 -1.84 -11.42 -61.60
C VAL A 744 -1.95 -11.41 -60.08
N PHE A 745 -1.28 -10.44 -59.44
CA PHE A 745 -1.40 -10.16 -58.00
C PHE A 745 -1.94 -8.76 -57.74
N TRP A 746 -2.92 -8.65 -56.85
CA TRP A 746 -3.59 -7.41 -56.50
C TRP A 746 -3.07 -6.86 -55.17
N ILE A 747 -2.63 -5.61 -55.15
CA ILE A 747 -2.33 -4.87 -53.92
C ILE A 747 -3.26 -3.67 -53.83
N ILE A 748 -4.05 -3.59 -52.77
CA ILE A 748 -5.10 -2.57 -52.65
C ILE A 748 -4.84 -1.74 -51.39
N SER A 749 -4.68 -0.43 -51.52
CA SER A 749 -4.51 0.51 -50.42
C SER A 749 -5.84 1.18 -50.11
N ILE A 750 -6.25 1.14 -48.83
CA ILE A 750 -7.50 1.73 -48.36
C ILE A 750 -7.34 2.41 -47.00
N ASN A 751 -8.11 3.46 -46.76
CA ASN A 751 -8.22 4.03 -45.41
C ASN A 751 -8.86 3.02 -44.43
N SER A 752 -8.26 2.90 -43.26
CA SER A 752 -8.76 2.10 -42.12
C SER A 752 -10.24 2.30 -41.78
N GLN A 753 -10.74 3.54 -41.82
CA GLN A 753 -12.14 3.85 -41.49
C GLN A 753 -13.09 3.37 -42.59
N SER A 754 -12.70 3.54 -43.86
CA SER A 754 -13.41 3.04 -45.02
C SER A 754 -13.46 1.50 -45.01
N TRP A 755 -12.34 0.84 -44.69
CA TRP A 755 -12.28 -0.61 -44.56
C TRP A 755 -13.15 -1.15 -43.42
N ALA A 756 -13.10 -0.50 -42.26
CA ALA A 756 -13.95 -0.89 -41.13
C ALA A 756 -15.45 -0.79 -41.46
N TYR A 757 -15.85 0.22 -42.24
CA TYR A 757 -17.20 0.33 -42.76
C TYR A 757 -17.54 -0.79 -43.75
N LEU A 758 -16.71 -1.03 -44.77
CA LEU A 758 -16.95 -2.06 -45.78
C LEU A 758 -17.05 -3.46 -45.17
N ARG A 759 -16.20 -3.78 -44.18
CA ARG A 759 -16.28 -5.04 -43.42
C ARG A 759 -17.61 -5.19 -42.67
N ARG A 760 -18.23 -4.09 -42.21
CA ARG A 760 -19.55 -4.15 -41.58
C ARG A 760 -20.67 -4.32 -42.60
N VAL A 761 -20.52 -3.77 -43.80
CA VAL A 761 -21.52 -3.87 -44.88
C VAL A 761 -21.53 -5.27 -45.51
N PHE A 762 -20.36 -5.81 -45.84
CA PHE A 762 -20.21 -7.06 -46.60
C PHE A 762 -19.92 -8.30 -45.74
N GLY A 763 -19.75 -8.14 -44.41
CA GLY A 763 -19.51 -9.26 -43.49
C GLY A 763 -18.02 -9.53 -43.19
N GLN A 764 -17.75 -10.51 -42.32
CA GLN A 764 -16.39 -10.81 -41.84
C GLN A 764 -15.63 -11.81 -42.71
N ASP A 765 -16.25 -12.36 -43.75
CA ASP A 765 -15.60 -13.32 -44.64
C ASP A 765 -14.39 -12.67 -45.32
N SER A 766 -13.33 -13.46 -45.55
CA SER A 766 -12.08 -13.00 -46.16
C SER A 766 -12.37 -12.53 -47.60
N MET A 767 -12.57 -11.21 -47.76
CA MET A 767 -12.77 -10.55 -49.05
C MET A 767 -11.49 -10.50 -49.89
N PHE A 768 -10.33 -10.71 -49.24
CA PHE A 768 -8.99 -10.69 -49.81
C PHE A 768 -8.16 -11.81 -49.15
N GLY A 769 -7.13 -12.30 -49.86
CA GLY A 769 -6.26 -13.37 -49.39
C GLY A 769 -5.47 -12.98 -48.14
N ALA A 770 -4.80 -11.82 -48.18
CA ALA A 770 -4.04 -11.27 -47.07
C ALA A 770 -4.51 -9.85 -46.68
N LEU A 771 -4.49 -9.55 -45.38
CA LEU A 771 -4.78 -8.22 -44.84
C LEU A 771 -3.59 -7.73 -43.99
N LEU A 772 -2.89 -6.71 -44.50
CA LEU A 772 -1.84 -6.02 -43.76
C LEU A 772 -2.36 -4.69 -43.20
N ARG A 773 -2.50 -4.63 -41.87
CA ARG A 773 -2.84 -3.38 -41.17
C ARG A 773 -1.57 -2.65 -40.76
N LEU A 774 -1.42 -1.43 -41.24
CA LEU A 774 -0.29 -0.57 -40.88
C LEU A 774 -0.35 -0.20 -39.40
N ARG A 775 0.71 -0.58 -38.67
CA ARG A 775 0.87 -0.19 -37.28
C ARG A 775 1.17 1.31 -37.15
N PRO A 776 0.74 1.97 -36.06
CA PRO A 776 1.22 3.30 -35.72
C PRO A 776 2.74 3.31 -35.54
N TRP A 777 3.42 4.36 -36.01
CA TRP A 777 4.87 4.48 -35.88
C TRP A 777 5.26 4.71 -34.42
N SER A 778 6.38 4.10 -34.00
CA SER A 778 7.00 4.32 -32.70
C SER A 778 7.60 5.72 -32.60
N GLN A 779 7.81 6.17 -31.36
CA GLN A 779 8.45 7.46 -31.08
C GLN A 779 9.82 7.59 -31.76
N ASN A 780 10.62 6.52 -31.77
CA ASN A 780 11.95 6.54 -32.39
C ASN A 780 11.87 6.66 -33.91
N GLU A 781 10.89 5.99 -34.54
CA GLU A 781 10.66 6.11 -35.99
C GLU A 781 10.23 7.54 -36.35
N ILE A 782 9.29 8.14 -35.62
CA ILE A 782 8.87 9.55 -35.79
C ILE A 782 10.05 10.51 -35.57
N ARG A 783 10.84 10.31 -34.51
CA ARG A 783 12.06 11.10 -34.26
C ARG A 783 13.03 10.98 -35.43
N SER A 784 13.28 9.77 -35.92
CA SER A 784 14.19 9.53 -37.03
C SER A 784 13.72 10.20 -38.33
N LEU A 785 12.41 10.18 -38.61
CA LEU A 785 11.79 10.83 -39.76
C LEU A 785 12.02 12.34 -39.75
N ILE A 786 11.78 12.99 -38.61
CA ILE A 786 11.90 14.44 -38.49
C ILE A 786 13.36 14.86 -38.54
N LEU A 787 14.23 14.16 -37.81
CA LEU A 787 15.66 14.48 -37.78
C LEU A 787 16.35 14.20 -39.11
N SER A 788 15.97 13.14 -39.83
CA SER A 788 16.56 12.85 -41.16
C SER A 788 16.23 13.95 -42.16
N ARG A 789 14.99 14.45 -42.16
CA ARG A 789 14.55 15.57 -43.00
C ARG A 789 15.19 16.89 -42.59
N ASN A 790 15.28 17.18 -41.28
CA ASN A 790 15.97 18.38 -40.80
C ASN A 790 17.48 18.35 -41.13
N ARG A 791 18.12 17.18 -41.20
CA ARG A 791 19.53 17.09 -41.62
C ARG A 791 19.73 17.55 -43.07
N LYS A 792 18.75 17.32 -43.95
CA LYS A 792 18.79 17.77 -45.35
C LYS A 792 18.71 19.29 -45.49
N THR A 793 18.23 20.00 -44.48
CA THR A 793 18.20 21.48 -44.47
C THR A 793 19.52 22.09 -44.00
N GLU A 794 20.49 21.30 -43.50
CA GLU A 794 21.78 21.77 -42.94
C GLU A 794 21.65 22.80 -41.81
N ARG A 795 20.47 22.91 -41.18
CA ARG A 795 20.16 23.86 -40.11
C ARG A 795 20.32 23.20 -38.74
N ARG A 796 20.85 23.97 -37.77
CA ARG A 796 21.07 23.50 -36.39
C ARG A 796 19.78 23.58 -35.59
N LEU A 797 19.47 22.51 -34.86
CA LEU A 797 18.32 22.45 -33.95
C LEU A 797 18.68 23.05 -32.59
N GLN A 798 17.83 23.94 -32.10
CA GLN A 798 17.84 24.46 -30.74
C GLN A 798 16.46 24.21 -30.12
N TYR A 799 16.42 23.90 -28.82
CA TYR A 799 15.16 23.72 -28.10
C TYR A 799 14.94 24.90 -27.17
N ASP A 800 13.69 25.32 -27.05
CA ASP A 800 13.29 26.45 -26.23
C ASP A 800 13.63 26.25 -24.74
N SER A 801 13.83 27.35 -24.02
CA SER A 801 14.20 27.37 -22.60
C SER A 801 13.17 26.65 -21.73
N ILE A 802 11.89 26.67 -22.13
CA ILE A 802 10.77 25.96 -21.49
C ILE A 802 11.00 24.43 -21.48
N LEU A 803 11.56 23.87 -22.57
CA LEU A 803 11.89 22.45 -22.66
C LEU A 803 13.15 22.11 -21.85
N LEU A 804 14.04 23.09 -21.62
CA LEU A 804 15.25 22.95 -20.81
C LEU A 804 14.98 23.08 -19.30
N SER A 805 14.03 23.93 -18.89
CA SER A 805 13.71 24.23 -17.48
C SER A 805 12.92 23.11 -16.77
N THR A 806 12.39 22.13 -17.53
CA THR A 806 11.57 21.02 -17.03
C THR A 806 12.34 20.09 -16.04
N ARG A 807 13.67 20.20 -15.91
CA ARG A 807 14.48 19.42 -14.96
C ARG A 807 15.60 20.20 -14.25
N GLY A 808 15.27 21.27 -13.53
CA GLY A 808 16.16 21.89 -12.53
C GLY A 808 17.46 22.51 -13.09
N PRO A 809 18.30 23.12 -12.22
CA PRO A 809 19.39 24.01 -12.63
C PRO A 809 20.57 23.34 -13.37
N GLN A 810 20.53 22.02 -13.54
CA GLN A 810 21.58 21.23 -14.20
C GLN A 810 21.16 20.74 -15.60
N ALA A 811 19.97 21.09 -16.09
CA ALA A 811 19.45 20.64 -17.39
C ALA A 811 19.95 21.51 -18.58
N GLY A 812 21.26 21.70 -18.67
CA GLY A 812 21.93 22.17 -19.90
C GLY A 812 22.11 21.06 -20.95
N ASN A 813 21.41 19.92 -20.84
CA ASN A 813 21.57 18.81 -21.78
C ASN A 813 20.47 18.87 -22.84
N VAL A 814 20.80 19.43 -24.00
CA VAL A 814 20.00 19.46 -25.25
C VAL A 814 19.35 18.10 -25.56
N ARG A 815 20.04 16.99 -25.25
CA ARG A 815 19.53 15.61 -25.41
C ARG A 815 18.27 15.31 -24.59
N ASN A 816 18.14 15.90 -23.40
CA ASN A 816 16.96 15.70 -22.55
C ASN A 816 15.75 16.48 -23.06
N ALA A 817 15.96 17.72 -23.52
CA ALA A 817 14.92 18.54 -24.14
C ALA A 817 14.41 17.91 -25.45
N GLU A 818 15.32 17.37 -26.27
CA GLU A 818 14.99 16.61 -27.47
C GLU A 818 14.08 15.41 -27.15
N GLN A 819 14.47 14.58 -26.18
CA GLN A 819 13.69 13.40 -25.83
C GLN A 819 12.30 13.78 -25.27
N LEU A 820 12.23 14.85 -24.47
CA LEU A 820 10.97 15.39 -23.98
C LEU A 820 10.06 15.87 -25.13
N TYR A 821 10.61 16.68 -26.05
CA TYR A 821 9.87 17.16 -27.20
C TYR A 821 9.30 16.02 -28.04
N PHE A 822 10.12 15.03 -28.40
CA PHE A 822 9.64 13.90 -29.21
C PHE A 822 8.66 13.00 -28.46
N ASN A 823 8.70 12.95 -27.12
CA ASN A 823 7.64 12.29 -26.32
C ASN A 823 6.31 13.02 -26.52
N LEU A 824 6.31 14.35 -26.37
CA LEU A 824 5.11 15.18 -26.52
C LEU A 824 4.56 15.14 -27.94
N LEU A 825 5.44 15.24 -28.94
CA LEU A 825 5.05 15.16 -30.35
C LEU A 825 4.43 13.80 -30.69
N TRP A 826 5.03 12.70 -30.21
CA TRP A 826 4.47 11.35 -30.42
C TRP A 826 3.13 11.17 -29.70
N ASP A 827 2.98 11.73 -28.51
CA ASP A 827 1.71 11.72 -27.78
C ASP A 827 0.60 12.47 -28.54
N ALA A 828 0.95 13.58 -29.19
CA ALA A 828 0.04 14.39 -30.01
C ALA A 828 -0.35 13.66 -31.32
N CYS A 829 0.62 13.16 -32.09
CA CYS A 829 0.37 12.55 -33.40
C CYS A 829 -0.05 11.07 -33.35
N LYS A 830 0.14 10.38 -32.21
CA LYS A 830 -0.08 8.93 -32.02
C LYS A 830 0.58 8.05 -33.07
N GLY A 831 1.75 8.45 -33.55
CA GLY A 831 2.50 7.68 -34.53
C GLY A 831 2.00 7.82 -35.97
N ASN A 832 1.17 8.83 -36.29
CA ASN A 832 0.84 9.20 -37.66
C ASN A 832 1.96 10.13 -38.23
N PRO A 833 2.72 9.69 -39.24
CA PRO A 833 3.83 10.46 -39.82
C PRO A 833 3.43 11.81 -40.42
N LEU A 834 2.29 11.88 -41.11
CA LEU A 834 1.82 13.13 -41.72
C LEU A 834 1.54 14.17 -40.63
N GLN A 835 0.78 13.76 -39.60
CA GLN A 835 0.49 14.60 -38.44
C GLN A 835 1.75 15.09 -37.74
N ALA A 836 2.72 14.20 -37.53
CA ALA A 836 3.96 14.53 -36.85
C ALA A 836 4.73 15.63 -37.61
N GLN A 837 4.74 15.59 -38.94
CA GLN A 837 5.40 16.60 -39.78
C GLN A 837 4.67 17.95 -39.71
N HIS A 838 3.34 17.96 -39.75
CA HIS A 838 2.58 19.21 -39.62
C HIS A 838 2.72 19.83 -38.24
N LEU A 839 2.63 19.04 -37.17
CA LEU A 839 2.85 19.49 -35.79
C LEU A 839 4.28 20.00 -35.58
N TRP A 840 5.27 19.33 -36.20
CA TRP A 840 6.63 19.82 -36.24
C TRP A 840 6.70 21.22 -36.85
N LEU A 841 6.14 21.41 -38.05
CA LEU A 841 6.13 22.70 -38.75
C LEU A 841 5.43 23.82 -37.98
N THR A 842 4.44 23.51 -37.14
CA THR A 842 3.81 24.50 -36.25
C THR A 842 4.62 24.83 -35.00
N SER A 843 5.51 23.93 -34.59
CA SER A 843 6.32 24.05 -33.36
C SER A 843 7.72 24.62 -33.58
N ILE A 844 8.02 25.11 -34.79
CA ILE A 844 9.34 25.63 -35.13
C ILE A 844 9.28 27.11 -35.48
N SER A 845 10.30 27.83 -35.01
CA SER A 845 10.65 29.16 -35.51
C SER A 845 12.04 29.10 -36.12
N ILE A 846 12.22 29.75 -37.27
CA ILE A 846 13.47 29.71 -38.02
C ILE A 846 14.13 31.08 -37.89
N LYS A 847 15.33 31.11 -37.31
CA LYS A 847 16.19 32.30 -37.24
C LYS A 847 17.50 31.97 -37.93
N TYR A 848 17.72 32.50 -39.14
CA TYR A 848 18.92 32.24 -39.95
C TYR A 848 19.25 30.74 -40.10
N LYS A 849 20.39 30.28 -39.55
CA LYS A 849 20.85 28.88 -39.59
C LYS A 849 20.37 28.01 -38.42
N THR A 850 19.52 28.56 -37.55
CA THR A 850 19.02 27.88 -36.35
C THR A 850 17.50 27.72 -36.41
N VAL A 851 17.05 26.48 -36.15
CA VAL A 851 15.63 26.14 -36.00
C VAL A 851 15.38 25.97 -34.50
N THR A 852 14.61 26.88 -33.93
CA THR A 852 14.22 26.84 -32.52
C THR A 852 12.89 26.12 -32.39
N VAL A 853 12.89 25.02 -31.64
CA VAL A 853 11.74 24.15 -31.41
C VAL A 853 11.06 24.53 -30.10
N SER A 854 9.79 24.93 -30.19
CA SER A 854 8.90 25.18 -29.07
C SER A 854 7.95 23.98 -28.84
N LEU A 855 7.02 24.10 -27.91
CA LEU A 855 6.04 23.05 -27.62
C LEU A 855 5.10 22.82 -28.81
N PRO A 856 4.77 21.56 -29.17
CA PRO A 856 3.74 21.28 -30.17
C PRO A 856 2.38 21.81 -29.72
N GLU A 857 1.76 22.65 -30.55
CA GLU A 857 0.40 23.14 -30.29
C GLU A 857 -0.64 22.11 -30.72
N GLU A 858 -1.19 21.38 -29.74
CA GLU A 858 -2.38 20.55 -30.00
C GLU A 858 -3.62 21.43 -30.18
N LYS A 859 -4.38 21.19 -31.25
CA LYS A 859 -5.67 21.86 -31.46
C LYS A 859 -6.68 21.37 -30.42
N ALA A 860 -7.33 22.32 -29.74
CA ALA A 860 -8.26 22.02 -28.68
C ALA A 860 -9.54 21.36 -29.22
N LEU A 861 -9.90 20.19 -28.66
CA LEU A 861 -11.15 19.48 -28.99
C LEU A 861 -12.41 20.29 -28.67
N SER A 862 -12.31 21.28 -27.77
CA SER A 862 -13.44 22.15 -27.39
C SER A 862 -13.97 23.00 -28.55
N VAL A 863 -13.20 23.17 -29.63
CA VAL A 863 -13.69 23.82 -30.86
C VAL A 863 -14.72 22.92 -31.55
N LEU A 864 -14.53 21.59 -31.52
CA LEU A 864 -15.44 20.62 -32.12
C LEU A 864 -16.72 20.47 -31.28
N ASP A 865 -16.64 20.60 -29.94
CA ASP A 865 -17.81 20.55 -29.05
C ASP A 865 -18.80 21.71 -29.28
N LYS A 866 -18.35 22.83 -29.86
CA LYS A 866 -19.19 24.01 -30.14
C LYS A 866 -19.97 23.90 -31.45
N LEU A 867 -19.69 22.89 -32.27
CA LEU A 867 -20.34 22.69 -33.57
C LEU A 867 -21.71 22.02 -33.37
N ALA A 868 -22.65 22.31 -34.27
CA ALA A 868 -23.99 21.70 -34.22
C ALA A 868 -23.91 20.20 -34.46
N ASP A 869 -24.73 19.41 -33.74
CA ASP A 869 -24.70 17.95 -33.82
C ASP A 869 -24.94 17.41 -35.24
N GLU A 870 -25.77 18.09 -36.04
CA GLU A 870 -26.04 17.75 -37.45
C GLU A 870 -24.78 17.78 -38.33
N PHE A 871 -23.79 18.62 -37.99
CA PHE A 871 -22.54 18.73 -38.77
C PHE A 871 -21.65 17.51 -38.60
N HIS A 872 -21.80 16.77 -37.49
CA HIS A 872 -20.97 15.60 -37.20
C HIS A 872 -21.16 14.48 -38.23
N PHE A 873 -22.35 14.32 -38.80
CA PHE A 873 -22.60 13.34 -39.87
C PHE A 873 -21.85 13.69 -41.17
N VAL A 874 -21.77 14.99 -41.49
CA VAL A 874 -21.01 15.49 -42.65
C VAL A 874 -19.51 15.25 -42.45
N TYR A 875 -18.99 15.52 -41.25
CA TYR A 875 -17.59 15.28 -40.92
C TYR A 875 -17.25 13.79 -40.86
N ALA A 876 -18.14 12.94 -40.38
CA ALA A 876 -17.98 11.49 -40.42
C ALA A 876 -17.92 10.97 -41.86
N ALA A 877 -18.75 11.49 -42.77
CA ALA A 877 -18.68 11.16 -44.19
C ALA A 877 -17.36 11.63 -44.83
N LEU A 878 -16.84 12.81 -44.45
CA LEU A 878 -15.52 13.28 -44.89
C LEU A 878 -14.38 12.41 -44.38
N VAL A 879 -14.40 11.96 -43.12
CA VAL A 879 -13.39 11.02 -42.59
C VAL A 879 -13.47 9.68 -43.31
N LEU A 880 -14.67 9.20 -43.61
CA LEU A 880 -14.90 7.90 -44.24
C LEU A 880 -14.46 7.87 -45.71
N HIS A 881 -14.66 8.96 -46.44
CA HIS A 881 -14.45 8.99 -47.89
C HIS A 881 -13.27 9.86 -48.36
N GLU A 882 -12.71 10.72 -47.49
CA GLU A 882 -11.61 11.66 -47.69
C GLU A 882 -11.79 12.71 -48.81
N ASN A 883 -12.12 12.30 -50.03
CA ASN A 883 -12.26 13.11 -51.25
C ASN A 883 -13.74 13.32 -51.60
N MET A 884 -14.42 14.33 -51.06
CA MET A 884 -15.87 14.51 -51.30
C MET A 884 -16.24 15.89 -51.87
N THR A 885 -17.19 15.93 -52.80
CA THR A 885 -17.89 17.17 -53.21
C THR A 885 -19.10 17.45 -52.32
N SER A 886 -19.67 18.66 -52.41
CA SER A 886 -20.90 18.99 -51.67
C SER A 886 -22.08 18.10 -52.06
N GLU A 887 -22.21 17.75 -53.33
CA GLU A 887 -23.30 16.90 -53.85
C GLU A 887 -23.14 15.44 -53.39
N GLU A 888 -21.91 14.94 -53.40
CA GLU A 888 -21.58 13.60 -52.88
C GLU A 888 -21.86 13.53 -51.37
N LEU A 889 -21.59 14.58 -50.61
CA LEU A 889 -21.89 14.64 -49.17
C LEU A 889 -23.39 14.64 -48.89
N VAL A 890 -24.18 15.39 -49.66
CA VAL A 890 -25.65 15.36 -49.57
C VAL A 890 -26.15 13.93 -49.79
N SER A 891 -25.64 13.28 -50.84
CA SER A 891 -26.05 11.92 -51.19
C SER A 891 -25.63 10.89 -50.14
N ALA A 892 -24.39 10.98 -49.62
CA ALA A 892 -23.85 10.03 -48.64
C ALA A 892 -24.42 10.18 -47.22
N THR A 893 -24.83 11.40 -46.84
CA THR A 893 -25.36 11.68 -45.50
C THR A 893 -26.88 11.73 -45.46
N THR A 894 -27.55 11.80 -46.62
CA THR A 894 -29.00 12.04 -46.75
C THR A 894 -29.48 13.32 -46.05
N GLN A 895 -28.58 14.28 -45.84
CA GLN A 895 -28.88 15.58 -45.20
C GLN A 895 -29.30 16.62 -46.23
N PRO A 896 -30.14 17.61 -45.87
CA PRO A 896 -30.49 18.71 -46.76
C PRO A 896 -29.25 19.48 -47.21
N GLU A 897 -29.22 19.91 -48.48
CA GLU A 897 -28.10 20.66 -49.05
C GLU A 897 -27.72 21.90 -48.22
N ARG A 898 -28.72 22.57 -47.64
CA ARG A 898 -28.51 23.72 -46.73
C ARG A 898 -27.65 23.36 -45.53
N THR A 899 -27.91 22.21 -44.90
CA THR A 899 -27.17 21.74 -43.72
C THR A 899 -25.73 21.38 -44.10
N VAL A 900 -25.54 20.67 -45.23
CA VAL A 900 -24.20 20.31 -45.74
C VAL A 900 -23.39 21.56 -46.08
N ARG A 901 -23.98 22.54 -46.78
CA ARG A 901 -23.32 23.82 -47.09
C ARG A 901 -22.99 24.61 -45.83
N SER A 902 -23.87 24.62 -44.82
CA SER A 902 -23.60 25.29 -43.54
C SER A 902 -22.47 24.60 -42.76
N ALA A 903 -22.43 23.26 -42.76
CA ALA A 903 -21.38 22.48 -42.13
C ALA A 903 -20.02 22.74 -42.81
N LEU A 904 -19.98 22.68 -44.14
CA LEU A 904 -18.77 22.96 -44.91
C LEU A 904 -18.28 24.41 -44.73
N LYS A 905 -19.20 25.38 -44.71
CA LYS A 905 -18.85 26.78 -44.44
C LYS A 905 -18.25 26.94 -43.03
N SER A 906 -18.91 26.37 -42.02
CA SER A 906 -18.40 26.40 -40.64
C SER A 906 -17.04 25.71 -40.52
N ALA A 907 -16.82 24.61 -41.24
CA ALA A 907 -15.55 23.89 -41.27
C ALA A 907 -14.43 24.66 -41.99
N LEU A 908 -14.74 25.38 -43.07
CA LEU A 908 -13.81 26.28 -43.75
C LEU A 908 -13.44 27.47 -42.86
N ASP A 909 -14.44 28.13 -42.26
CA ASP A 909 -14.24 29.31 -41.40
C ASP A 909 -13.40 28.97 -40.15
N SER A 910 -13.49 27.73 -39.66
CA SER A 910 -12.69 27.22 -38.53
C SER A 910 -11.36 26.57 -38.94
N GLY A 911 -11.08 26.46 -40.24
CA GLY A 911 -9.87 25.82 -40.77
C GLY A 911 -9.80 24.30 -40.52
N LEU A 912 -10.94 23.64 -40.29
CA LEU A 912 -11.05 22.18 -40.15
C LEU A 912 -10.86 21.46 -41.48
N VAL A 913 -11.39 22.06 -42.55
CA VAL A 913 -11.45 21.50 -43.89
C VAL A 913 -10.85 22.50 -44.87
N GLU A 914 -10.16 22.00 -45.89
CA GLU A 914 -9.67 22.76 -47.03
C GLU A 914 -10.41 22.35 -48.31
N ARG A 915 -10.58 23.30 -49.23
CA ARG A 915 -11.17 23.05 -50.55
C ARG A 915 -10.06 23.03 -51.59
N LEU A 916 -9.93 21.91 -52.29
CA LEU A 916 -8.98 21.74 -53.39
C LEU A 916 -9.45 22.48 -54.66
N GLU A 917 -8.54 22.68 -55.60
CA GLU A 917 -8.82 23.33 -56.90
C GLU A 917 -9.89 22.60 -57.71
N ASN A 918 -9.97 21.27 -57.57
CA ASN A 918 -10.99 20.42 -58.19
C ASN A 918 -12.38 20.51 -57.50
N GLY A 919 -12.54 21.39 -56.51
CA GLY A 919 -13.79 21.61 -55.79
C GLY A 919 -14.11 20.58 -54.71
N ARG A 920 -13.23 19.60 -54.45
CA ARG A 920 -13.38 18.60 -53.40
C ARG A 920 -12.88 19.10 -52.05
N TYR A 921 -13.47 18.58 -50.98
CA TYR A 921 -13.19 18.96 -49.60
C TYR A 921 -12.39 17.89 -48.88
N HIS A 922 -11.37 18.31 -48.14
CA HIS A 922 -10.50 17.46 -47.35
C HIS A 922 -10.34 17.97 -45.93
N ILE A 923 -10.21 17.07 -44.97
CA ILE A 923 -9.85 17.44 -43.61
C ILE A 923 -8.38 17.85 -43.60
N VAL A 924 -8.10 19.03 -43.05
CA VAL A 924 -6.73 19.52 -42.87
C VAL A 924 -5.98 18.54 -41.97
N PRO A 925 -4.74 18.14 -42.33
CA PRO A 925 -3.99 17.14 -41.59
C PRO A 925 -4.03 17.35 -40.08
N LEU A 926 -3.68 18.54 -39.56
CA LEU A 926 -3.69 18.85 -38.11
C LEU A 926 -4.98 18.50 -37.37
N TRP A 927 -6.13 18.50 -38.05
CA TRP A 927 -7.45 18.23 -37.46
C TRP A 927 -7.91 16.78 -37.61
N TYR A 928 -7.26 15.97 -38.46
CA TYR A 928 -7.70 14.61 -38.75
C TYR A 928 -7.76 13.71 -37.50
N LEU A 929 -6.71 13.64 -36.68
CA LEU A 929 -6.71 12.81 -35.47
C LEU A 929 -7.63 13.35 -34.36
N PRO A 930 -7.65 14.67 -34.05
CA PRO A 930 -8.67 15.24 -33.17
C PRO A 930 -10.10 14.92 -33.61
N MET A 931 -10.39 15.01 -34.91
CA MET A 931 -11.71 14.73 -35.48
C MET A 931 -12.08 13.25 -35.34
N ILE A 932 -11.16 12.31 -35.63
CA ILE A 932 -11.40 10.88 -35.40
C ILE A 932 -11.71 10.61 -33.94
N ARG A 933 -10.89 11.10 -33.01
CA ARG A 933 -11.12 10.88 -31.56
C ARG A 933 -12.47 11.45 -31.11
N PHE A 934 -12.84 12.61 -31.62
CA PHE A 934 -14.10 13.24 -31.31
C PHE A 934 -15.30 12.44 -31.83
N LEU A 935 -15.28 12.06 -33.11
CA LEU A 935 -16.35 11.29 -33.73
C LEU A 935 -16.46 9.87 -33.16
N THR A 936 -15.32 9.25 -32.80
CA THR A 936 -15.29 7.96 -32.11
C THR A 936 -15.95 8.04 -30.73
N ARG A 937 -15.66 9.08 -29.94
CA ARG A 937 -16.32 9.31 -28.64
C ARG A 937 -17.84 9.48 -28.77
N LYS A 938 -18.30 9.99 -29.90
CA LYS A 938 -19.71 10.16 -30.25
C LYS A 938 -20.32 8.92 -30.92
N ASN A 939 -19.57 7.82 -31.05
CA ASN A 939 -19.96 6.59 -31.74
C ASN A 939 -20.42 6.80 -33.19
N LEU A 940 -19.80 7.74 -33.91
CA LEU A 940 -20.13 8.06 -35.31
C LEU A 940 -19.19 7.37 -36.32
N LEU A 941 -18.11 6.73 -35.85
CA LEU A 941 -17.17 5.96 -36.66
C LEU A 941 -17.29 4.46 -36.37
N ASN A 942 -16.85 3.64 -37.32
CA ASN A 942 -16.89 2.19 -37.21
C ASN A 942 -15.51 1.69 -36.76
N GLU A 943 -15.42 1.20 -35.52
CA GLU A 943 -14.22 0.50 -35.00
C GLU A 943 -14.32 -1.02 -35.13
#